data_AF-A0A1I5XQU3-F1
#
_entry.id   AF-A0A1I5XQU3-F1
#
_cell.length_a   1.000
_cell.length_b   1.000
_cell.length_c   1.000
_cell.angle_alpha   90.00
_cell.angle_beta   90.00
_cell.angle_gamma   90.00
#
_symmetry.space_group_name_H-M   'P 1'
#
loop_
_entity.id
_entity.type
_entity.pdbx_description
1 polymer ?
#
loop_
_entity_poly.entity_id
_entity_poly.type
_entity_poly.pdbx_seq_one_letter_code
_entity_poly.pdbx_strand_id
1 'polypeptide(L)'
;MKKKRKKLGRKLLSFVLTLVMLVGLMPVMSLTAYAATLGNESTTWSENSDIAGDVTINNNVTVNGDITLTIPEGKTLTINGQSDYESDAVIQCDYNSILTVSGGGTLIVNAPEEDGGHPPIDGIWGNLIVDGATVQVTGRADGVYGNVTVKSGLVCVNGGNGEAGGNGYSGISGVVIVNGGSITVIGGNGGNGDNYGNGGDGGYGVTGDVIVNGGSATITGGNGGTKGSDTYAFNGSFGQAVSGSITGNAEESGDNTNWTTVPGNTSEKQYIKIEHILVTGVALNKTTAQTIDIDEMVSFTATVSPDNAPDKTVKWSVGGTKADAVTLYSDEACETPVTLDTATETLTVYAKGISAGNATVTCTSNADSEKSASCNVTVNAYAGNPYASLVNTTTSVKFNDMDWYIIADDSTAVDAGTVTLLSKDPIGASKFHESQDSVYVYSISLVKGYLDSLTGTGGTFEAVADAIVTVKVKGSDSDSEVDAKLWLLSTSEAEGLSEDVRKCSTAMSYYWWLRSRGFDPNKAARVECEEGDVSSYGDNAWYEFGVRPALKLDLSKVTFDSSTKKFELTPVVEYPLWVGGVQVTSANKDDVLGDTDEGATVSYDVDTNKLTLNGVDIAAGYTEPGYNSTSGIYYSGNDSLSIVLSEDSDNKVGVTGNVQIGIESSRNITISGAGKLTVKGSGNYSVGIKAYALTMKDAEINVEGAFNGIQTQKYGYGVNIISGKVNAIGQTGTGIHSGMMDENYKTSAVTIGENATVVAIGGNKAINYLKNAIAGIGWTDPEDNTSKTTISISSEGQSIDTLKKMAFPELPASTVTTAPEANDLTFTGSAQELVTAGVASDGEMQYAIGTNTTTVPTTGWNASIPKGTDAGTYYVWYKAVGDDVHSDSEPKCIIVTIRAEGSGGDGAYVPSIPTSTTPAESYTVPVSNENTVNISTNISAGNAVVNEITQSDIDKIVDSEDAASTSKNKSITIDVSQAKSEVTSVQLTESTMEKLTEAVKADNHVDSVEIKMTNATVELDGKALDAVANQAEGNNIKLVVENTQTTKLNTAQQEALNQFT
;
A
#
# COMPACT_ATOMS: atom_id res chain seq x y z
N MET A 1 13.37 -12.67 79.59
CA MET A 1 12.17 -13.47 79.22
C MET A 1 12.00 -13.43 77.70
N LYS A 2 12.00 -14.57 76.99
CA LYS A 2 11.63 -14.68 75.56
C LYS A 2 10.99 -16.07 75.33
N LYS A 3 9.82 -16.16 74.67
CA LYS A 3 9.15 -17.43 74.32
C LYS A 3 9.18 -17.67 72.81
N LYS A 4 9.28 -18.94 72.38
CA LYS A 4 9.31 -19.36 70.97
C LYS A 4 7.90 -19.75 70.45
N ARG A 5 7.68 -19.46 69.16
CA ARG A 5 6.78 -20.09 68.15
C ARG A 5 5.82 -21.22 68.60
N LYS A 6 4.57 -21.19 68.09
CA LYS A 6 4.02 -22.26 67.21
C LYS A 6 2.65 -21.96 66.56
N LYS A 7 2.47 -22.48 65.33
CA LYS A 7 1.22 -22.83 64.60
C LYS A 7 0.26 -21.66 64.22
N LEU A 8 -0.56 -21.67 63.16
CA LEU A 8 -0.90 -22.52 62.00
C LEU A 8 -2.27 -22.00 61.47
N GLY A 9 -2.52 -22.00 60.15
CA GLY A 9 -3.87 -21.87 59.55
C GLY A 9 -4.00 -20.67 58.60
N ARG A 10 -4.36 -20.83 57.32
CA ARG A 10 -5.64 -21.34 56.77
C ARG A 10 -6.87 -20.57 57.30
N LYS A 11 -7.06 -19.32 56.84
CA LYS A 11 -8.35 -18.61 56.75
C LYS A 11 -8.21 -17.28 55.98
N LEU A 12 -8.35 -17.33 54.65
CA LEU A 12 -8.85 -16.20 53.82
C LEU A 12 -9.16 -16.61 52.36
N LEU A 13 -8.67 -17.78 51.91
CA LEU A 13 -8.98 -18.43 50.62
C LEU A 13 -10.44 -18.92 50.52
N SER A 14 -11.40 -18.10 50.95
CA SER A 14 -12.81 -18.42 51.15
C SER A 14 -13.75 -17.22 50.96
N PHE A 15 -13.22 -16.05 50.57
CA PHE A 15 -14.00 -14.84 50.25
C PHE A 15 -13.95 -14.46 48.77
N VAL A 16 -12.82 -14.69 48.10
CA VAL A 16 -12.66 -14.39 46.66
C VAL A 16 -13.56 -15.29 45.79
N LEU A 17 -13.73 -16.56 46.17
CA LEU A 17 -14.50 -17.54 45.38
C LEU A 17 -16.02 -17.34 45.43
N THR A 18 -16.52 -16.46 46.29
CA THR A 18 -17.97 -16.22 46.47
C THR A 18 -18.47 -15.03 45.66
N LEU A 19 -17.59 -14.10 45.26
CA LEU A 19 -17.96 -12.92 44.47
C LEU A 19 -18.07 -13.23 42.97
N VAL A 20 -17.26 -14.18 42.48
CA VAL A 20 -17.18 -14.56 41.06
C VAL A 20 -18.45 -15.26 40.55
N MET A 21 -19.30 -15.80 41.43
CA MET A 21 -20.55 -16.49 41.05
C MET A 21 -21.82 -15.62 41.12
N LEU A 22 -21.72 -14.30 41.38
CA LEU A 22 -22.89 -13.41 41.48
C LEU A 22 -22.95 -12.27 40.44
N VAL A 23 -21.94 -12.13 39.58
CA VAL A 23 -21.86 -11.04 38.58
C VAL A 23 -22.33 -11.46 37.19
N GLY A 24 -22.45 -12.77 36.93
CA GLY A 24 -22.89 -13.31 35.64
C GLY A 24 -24.41 -13.26 35.40
N LEU A 25 -25.04 -12.08 35.47
CA LEU A 25 -26.41 -11.84 34.95
C LEU A 25 -26.87 -10.34 34.96
N MET A 26 -26.06 -9.41 34.47
CA MET A 26 -26.55 -8.06 34.07
C MET A 26 -25.91 -7.61 32.75
N PRO A 27 -26.66 -6.95 31.84
CA PRO A 27 -26.07 -6.31 30.65
C PRO A 27 -25.11 -5.18 31.00
N VAL A 28 -24.19 -4.88 30.07
CA VAL A 28 -23.19 -3.82 30.23
C VAL A 28 -23.87 -2.45 30.31
N MET A 29 -23.72 -1.77 31.44
CA MET A 29 -23.75 -0.30 31.48
C MET A 29 -22.33 0.18 31.18
N SER A 30 -22.18 1.05 30.18
CA SER A 30 -20.92 1.73 29.91
C SER A 30 -20.52 2.57 31.13
N LEU A 31 -19.28 2.45 31.58
CA LEU A 31 -18.75 3.30 32.64
C LEU A 31 -18.34 4.65 32.05
N THR A 32 -19.31 5.41 31.58
CA THR A 32 -19.10 6.77 31.09
C THR A 32 -18.64 7.62 32.27
N ALA A 33 -17.37 8.03 32.26
CA ALA A 33 -16.89 9.04 33.20
C ALA A 33 -17.67 10.33 32.92
N TYR A 34 -18.38 10.83 33.93
CA TYR A 34 -19.09 12.10 33.81
C TYR A 34 -18.04 13.22 33.82
N ALA A 35 -18.08 14.10 32.82
CA ALA A 35 -17.31 15.34 32.87
C ALA A 35 -17.85 16.23 34.01
N ALA A 36 -16.97 17.02 34.62
CA ALA A 36 -17.36 17.99 35.64
C ALA A 36 -17.97 19.23 34.99
N THR A 37 -19.28 19.41 35.11
CA THR A 37 -19.96 20.63 34.61
C THR A 37 -19.57 21.85 35.45
N LEU A 38 -18.90 22.81 34.81
CA LEU A 38 -18.42 24.04 35.43
C LEU A 38 -19.56 25.04 35.65
N GLY A 39 -19.46 25.80 36.74
CA GLY A 39 -20.28 26.96 37.03
C GLY A 39 -19.44 28.19 37.33
N ASN A 40 -20.11 29.28 37.70
CA ASN A 40 -19.49 30.57 38.04
C ASN A 40 -18.57 30.53 39.28
N GLU A 41 -18.63 29.47 40.08
CA GLU A 41 -17.79 29.23 41.28
C GLU A 41 -16.66 28.19 41.03
N SER A 42 -16.53 27.65 39.80
CA SER A 42 -15.58 26.57 39.48
C SER A 42 -14.16 27.07 39.21
N THR A 43 -13.45 27.50 40.26
CA THR A 43 -12.10 28.10 40.17
C THR A 43 -10.94 27.09 40.24
N THR A 44 -11.23 25.79 40.24
CA THR A 44 -10.20 24.74 40.18
C THR A 44 -10.74 23.57 39.36
N TRP A 45 -10.00 23.17 38.31
CA TRP A 45 -10.35 22.08 37.41
C TRP A 45 -9.32 20.96 37.57
N SER A 46 -9.78 19.73 37.79
CA SER A 46 -8.90 18.56 38.04
C SER A 46 -9.40 17.26 37.39
N GLU A 47 -10.38 17.38 36.50
CA GLU A 47 -10.90 16.31 35.64
C GLU A 47 -11.52 16.95 34.39
N ASN A 48 -11.73 16.19 33.32
CA ASN A 48 -12.33 16.72 32.09
C ASN A 48 -13.71 17.36 32.38
N SER A 49 -13.98 18.49 31.74
CA SER A 49 -15.04 19.41 32.16
C SER A 49 -15.91 19.86 31.00
N ASP A 50 -17.18 20.19 31.28
CA ASP A 50 -18.10 20.79 30.31
C ASP A 50 -18.85 22.02 30.89
N ILE A 51 -19.63 22.71 30.06
CA ILE A 51 -20.58 23.74 30.55
C ILE A 51 -21.98 23.50 29.94
N ALA A 52 -23.01 23.69 30.76
CA ALA A 52 -24.41 23.49 30.37
C ALA A 52 -25.13 24.73 29.81
N GLY A 53 -24.47 25.90 29.82
CA GLY A 53 -25.02 27.20 29.45
C GLY A 53 -23.92 28.27 29.44
N ASP A 54 -24.23 29.53 29.14
CA ASP A 54 -23.21 30.58 29.23
C ASP A 54 -22.78 30.80 30.69
N VAL A 55 -21.47 30.81 30.94
CA VAL A 55 -20.89 30.89 32.30
C VAL A 55 -19.93 32.06 32.39
N THR A 56 -19.98 32.82 33.48
CA THR A 56 -18.94 33.81 33.81
C THR A 56 -18.32 33.48 35.17
N ILE A 57 -17.02 33.21 35.19
CA ILE A 57 -16.18 33.13 36.38
C ILE A 57 -15.52 34.50 36.53
N ASN A 58 -15.64 35.14 37.70
CA ASN A 58 -15.00 36.43 37.99
C ASN A 58 -13.89 36.22 39.03
N ASN A 59 -12.99 35.29 38.76
CA ASN A 59 -11.84 34.93 39.59
C ASN A 59 -10.81 34.19 38.72
N ASN A 60 -9.58 34.04 39.23
CA ASN A 60 -8.55 33.20 38.60
C ASN A 60 -8.91 31.71 38.73
N VAL A 61 -8.36 30.88 37.84
CA VAL A 61 -8.65 29.45 37.72
C VAL A 61 -7.35 28.64 37.77
N THR A 62 -7.32 27.57 38.58
CA THR A 62 -6.21 26.59 38.58
C THR A 62 -6.60 25.32 37.81
N VAL A 63 -5.71 24.82 36.96
CA VAL A 63 -5.93 23.62 36.12
C VAL A 63 -4.87 22.57 36.48
N ASN A 64 -5.31 21.49 37.13
CA ASN A 64 -4.42 20.49 37.72
C ASN A 64 -4.32 19.26 36.81
N GLY A 65 -3.20 19.16 36.06
CA GLY A 65 -2.98 18.10 35.06
C GLY A 65 -3.62 18.39 33.70
N ASP A 66 -3.57 17.40 32.80
CA ASP A 66 -4.07 17.52 31.43
C ASP A 66 -5.61 17.46 31.40
N ILE A 67 -6.26 18.59 31.15
CA ILE A 67 -7.73 18.74 31.20
C ILE A 67 -8.28 19.04 29.81
N THR A 68 -9.29 18.28 29.38
CA THR A 68 -10.14 18.64 28.23
C THR A 68 -11.38 19.39 28.72
N LEU A 69 -11.49 20.66 28.35
CA LEU A 69 -12.70 21.47 28.47
C LEU A 69 -13.53 21.33 27.19
N THR A 70 -14.70 20.72 27.28
CA THR A 70 -15.62 20.59 26.14
C THR A 70 -16.74 21.61 26.27
N ILE A 71 -16.97 22.38 25.22
CA ILE A 71 -18.11 23.29 25.15
C ILE A 71 -18.84 23.00 23.81
N PRO A 72 -20.17 22.79 23.77
CA PRO A 72 -21.18 22.17 22.18
C PRO A 72 -20.99 22.66 20.67
N GLU A 73 -21.96 23.33 20.00
CA GLU A 73 -21.66 24.53 19.15
C GLU A 73 -22.43 25.83 19.57
N GLY A 74 -21.85 26.83 20.27
CA GLY A 74 -22.38 28.23 20.42
C GLY A 74 -22.72 28.86 21.81
N LYS A 75 -22.18 28.38 22.95
CA LYS A 75 -22.14 29.05 24.28
C LYS A 75 -20.81 29.75 24.52
N THR A 76 -20.75 30.64 25.51
CA THR A 76 -19.51 31.27 25.99
C THR A 76 -19.22 30.91 27.45
N LEU A 77 -18.01 30.42 27.73
CA LEU A 77 -17.39 30.53 29.07
C LEU A 77 -16.55 31.80 29.11
N THR A 78 -16.76 32.71 30.06
CA THR A 78 -15.93 33.91 30.27
C THR A 78 -15.25 33.83 31.62
N ILE A 79 -13.94 34.05 31.67
CA ILE A 79 -13.13 34.09 32.88
C ILE A 79 -12.52 35.49 32.97
N ASN A 80 -12.99 36.29 33.93
CA ASN A 80 -12.42 37.59 34.24
C ASN A 80 -11.56 37.43 35.51
N GLY A 81 -10.25 37.54 35.37
CA GLY A 81 -9.30 37.35 36.45
C GLY A 81 -9.34 38.47 37.51
N GLN A 82 -8.63 38.24 38.60
CA GLN A 82 -8.41 39.21 39.68
C GLN A 82 -6.92 39.38 39.93
N SER A 83 -6.50 40.60 40.28
CA SER A 83 -5.11 40.87 40.65
C SER A 83 -4.92 40.64 42.14
N ASP A 84 -4.16 39.62 42.51
CA ASP A 84 -3.68 39.39 43.86
C ASP A 84 -2.15 39.23 43.87
N TYR A 85 -1.57 38.75 44.97
CA TYR A 85 -0.13 38.52 45.12
C TYR A 85 0.27 37.02 45.04
N GLU A 86 -0.66 36.11 44.78
CA GLU A 86 -0.44 34.66 44.79
C GLU A 86 -0.79 33.96 43.46
N SER A 87 -1.37 34.69 42.50
CA SER A 87 -1.70 34.23 41.14
C SER A 87 -0.75 34.84 40.10
N ASP A 88 -0.09 34.00 39.29
CA ASP A 88 0.73 34.45 38.15
C ASP A 88 -0.08 34.58 36.83
N ALA A 89 -1.26 33.94 36.73
CA ALA A 89 -2.12 33.95 35.54
C ALA A 89 -3.63 33.88 35.84
N VAL A 90 -4.47 34.29 34.87
CA VAL A 90 -5.94 34.15 34.95
C VAL A 90 -6.37 32.68 34.86
N ILE A 91 -5.73 31.90 33.99
CA ILE A 91 -5.76 30.43 34.03
C ILE A 91 -4.34 29.91 34.31
N GLN A 92 -4.10 29.40 35.50
CA GLN A 92 -2.84 28.79 35.90
C GLN A 92 -2.91 27.28 35.77
N CYS A 93 -2.15 26.70 34.84
CA CYS A 93 -1.98 25.24 34.75
C CYS A 93 -0.82 24.77 35.62
N ASP A 94 -0.91 23.54 36.13
CA ASP A 94 0.23 22.81 36.70
C ASP A 94 1.37 22.69 35.66
N TYR A 95 2.63 22.71 36.12
CA TYR A 95 3.80 22.81 35.25
C TYR A 95 3.83 21.75 34.12
N ASN A 96 3.97 22.20 32.86
CA ASN A 96 3.86 21.44 31.61
C ASN A 96 2.46 20.87 31.23
N SER A 97 1.43 21.03 32.07
CA SER A 97 0.10 20.47 31.79
C SER A 97 -0.58 21.13 30.58
N ILE A 98 -1.49 20.38 29.95
CA ILE A 98 -2.20 20.75 28.75
C ILE A 98 -3.68 21.03 29.07
N LEU A 99 -4.11 22.28 28.87
CA LEU A 99 -5.52 22.57 28.67
C LEU A 99 -5.86 22.25 27.20
N THR A 100 -6.66 21.22 26.94
CA THR A 100 -7.27 20.98 25.62
C THR A 100 -8.68 21.55 25.64
N VAL A 101 -9.14 22.15 24.54
CA VAL A 101 -10.50 22.69 24.47
C VAL A 101 -11.17 22.31 23.14
N SER A 102 -12.31 21.61 23.20
CA SER A 102 -13.00 20.98 22.04
C SER A 102 -14.52 21.28 21.88
N GLY A 103 -15.00 21.40 20.61
CA GLY A 103 -16.39 21.69 20.16
C GLY A 103 -16.79 23.14 19.70
N GLY A 104 -16.66 23.57 18.44
CA GLY A 104 -17.43 24.71 17.86
C GLY A 104 -17.27 26.23 18.21
N GLY A 105 -16.48 26.76 19.19
CA GLY A 105 -16.34 28.26 19.39
C GLY A 105 -15.77 28.88 20.72
N THR A 106 -16.57 29.59 21.51
CA THR A 106 -16.25 30.53 22.62
C THR A 106 -15.91 30.06 24.06
N LEU A 107 -14.65 30.28 24.47
CA LEU A 107 -14.22 30.73 25.82
C LEU A 107 -13.86 32.24 25.70
N ILE A 108 -13.68 32.97 26.80
CA ILE A 108 -13.11 34.34 26.87
C ILE A 108 -12.27 34.39 28.14
N VAL A 109 -11.03 34.92 28.08
CA VAL A 109 -10.12 34.97 29.25
C VAL A 109 -9.56 36.39 29.35
N ASN A 110 -9.96 37.15 30.36
CA ASN A 110 -9.60 38.56 30.50
C ASN A 110 -8.82 38.78 31.80
N ALA A 111 -7.60 39.27 31.69
CA ALA A 111 -6.84 39.82 32.80
C ALA A 111 -7.47 41.12 33.33
N PRO A 112 -7.29 41.42 34.63
CA PRO A 112 -7.87 42.60 35.27
C PRO A 112 -7.22 43.91 34.79
N GLU A 113 -7.96 45.02 34.95
CA GLU A 113 -7.44 46.37 34.77
C GLU A 113 -6.37 46.74 35.83
N GLU A 114 -5.62 47.81 35.59
CA GLU A 114 -4.48 48.24 36.39
C GLU A 114 -4.90 48.89 37.74
N ASP A 115 -4.60 48.22 38.85
CA ASP A 115 -4.83 48.73 40.23
C ASP A 115 -3.56 49.34 40.87
N GLY A 116 -2.42 49.35 40.16
CA GLY A 116 -1.15 49.96 40.60
C GLY A 116 -0.49 49.34 41.86
N GLY A 117 -1.08 48.31 42.46
CA GLY A 117 -0.56 47.62 43.65
C GLY A 117 -0.04 46.20 43.42
N HIS A 118 -0.44 45.55 42.33
CA HIS A 118 -0.26 44.12 42.06
C HIS A 118 0.52 43.88 40.75
N PRO A 119 1.29 42.77 40.62
CA PRO A 119 2.02 42.44 39.40
C PRO A 119 1.07 42.26 38.19
N PRO A 120 1.58 42.45 36.97
CA PRO A 120 0.87 42.02 35.76
C PRO A 120 0.84 40.49 35.71
N ILE A 121 -0.32 39.91 35.35
CA ILE A 121 -0.55 38.45 35.30
C ILE A 121 -0.83 38.01 33.86
N ASP A 122 -0.43 36.78 33.54
CA ASP A 122 -0.64 36.21 32.21
C ASP A 122 -2.13 35.88 31.96
N GLY A 123 -2.54 35.79 30.70
CA GLY A 123 -3.88 35.30 30.35
C GLY A 123 -4.02 33.80 30.67
N ILE A 124 -3.09 32.98 30.18
CA ILE A 124 -3.03 31.54 30.49
C ILE A 124 -1.56 31.15 30.68
N TRP A 125 -1.20 30.53 31.80
CA TRP A 125 0.11 29.92 31.99
C TRP A 125 -0.05 28.40 31.86
N GLY A 126 0.49 27.80 30.80
CA GLY A 126 0.30 26.40 30.46
C GLY A 126 0.23 26.13 28.96
N ASN A 127 0.24 24.86 28.56
CA ASN A 127 0.09 24.47 27.16
C ASN A 127 -1.40 24.45 26.77
N LEU A 128 -1.75 24.92 25.57
CA LEU A 128 -3.15 24.98 25.11
C LEU A 128 -3.37 24.39 23.72
N ILE A 129 -4.19 23.33 23.64
CA ILE A 129 -4.59 22.64 22.41
C ILE A 129 -6.03 23.03 22.01
N VAL A 130 -6.20 23.24 20.72
CA VAL A 130 -7.32 23.97 20.11
C VAL A 130 -8.01 23.11 19.05
N ASP A 131 -9.28 22.74 19.25
CA ASP A 131 -9.99 21.79 18.38
C ASP A 131 -11.47 22.21 18.09
N GLY A 132 -11.66 23.10 17.11
CA GLY A 132 -12.95 23.45 16.49
C GLY A 132 -13.46 24.89 16.71
N ALA A 133 -12.59 25.91 16.74
CA ALA A 133 -12.48 26.79 17.91
C ALA A 133 -12.60 28.35 17.76
N THR A 134 -12.98 29.14 18.81
CA THR A 134 -12.95 30.66 18.89
C THR A 134 -12.91 31.41 20.32
N VAL A 135 -11.76 31.75 20.99
CA VAL A 135 -11.60 32.61 22.23
C VAL A 135 -11.66 34.11 21.82
N GLN A 136 -11.63 35.02 22.80
CA GLN A 136 -10.47 35.92 22.90
C GLN A 136 -9.79 35.81 24.27
N VAL A 137 -8.45 35.67 24.34
CA VAL A 137 -7.68 35.86 25.59
C VAL A 137 -7.11 37.28 25.64
N THR A 138 -6.93 37.84 26.83
CA THR A 138 -6.19 39.07 27.10
C THR A 138 -5.42 38.90 28.42
N GLY A 139 -4.09 38.95 28.39
CA GLY A 139 -3.20 39.02 29.56
C GLY A 139 -2.87 40.47 29.93
N ARG A 140 -2.40 40.69 31.17
CA ARG A 140 -1.75 41.96 31.58
C ARG A 140 -0.22 41.84 31.53
N ALA A 141 0.30 40.64 31.74
CA ALA A 141 1.61 40.20 31.27
C ALA A 141 1.46 39.50 29.92
N ASP A 142 2.04 38.32 29.70
CA ASP A 142 1.92 37.59 28.43
C ASP A 142 0.49 37.06 28.23
N GLY A 143 0.03 36.96 26.98
CA GLY A 143 -1.31 36.46 26.67
C GLY A 143 -1.46 34.97 27.00
N VAL A 144 -0.48 34.16 26.60
CA VAL A 144 -0.32 32.75 26.96
C VAL A 144 1.16 32.46 27.22
N TYR A 145 1.52 32.04 28.43
CA TYR A 145 2.86 31.57 28.77
C TYR A 145 2.91 30.04 28.64
N GLY A 146 3.22 29.54 27.44
CA GLY A 146 3.26 28.12 27.10
C GLY A 146 3.07 27.83 25.61
N ASN A 147 3.13 26.55 25.23
CA ASN A 147 3.01 26.12 23.84
C ASN A 147 1.56 25.99 23.38
N VAL A 148 1.36 26.11 22.08
CA VAL A 148 0.04 26.23 21.47
C VAL A 148 -0.08 25.37 20.23
N THR A 149 -1.18 24.62 20.12
CA THR A 149 -1.44 23.76 18.95
C THR A 149 -2.86 23.92 18.44
N VAL A 150 -2.99 24.46 17.22
CA VAL A 150 -4.23 24.51 16.45
C VAL A 150 -4.36 23.29 15.58
N LYS A 151 -5.37 22.47 15.85
CA LYS A 151 -5.83 21.44 14.92
C LYS A 151 -6.91 22.00 14.00
N SER A 152 -7.87 22.75 14.56
CA SER A 152 -8.97 23.37 13.83
C SER A 152 -9.55 24.56 14.61
N GLY A 153 -10.05 25.58 13.91
CA GLY A 153 -10.63 26.80 14.51
C GLY A 153 -10.07 28.12 13.99
N LEU A 154 -10.31 29.20 14.73
CA LEU A 154 -10.03 30.59 14.36
C LEU A 154 -9.50 31.34 15.60
N VAL A 155 -8.21 31.70 15.65
CA VAL A 155 -7.39 31.83 16.88
C VAL A 155 -7.00 33.31 17.23
N CYS A 156 -7.10 33.79 18.51
CA CYS A 156 -7.11 35.21 19.00
C CYS A 156 -6.76 35.35 20.53
N VAL A 157 -5.69 36.10 20.89
CA VAL A 157 -5.08 36.29 22.26
C VAL A 157 -4.34 37.63 22.23
N ASN A 158 -4.30 38.32 23.37
CA ASN A 158 -3.67 39.62 23.51
C ASN A 158 -2.78 39.69 24.76
N GLY A 159 -1.47 39.88 24.62
CA GLY A 159 -0.59 40.28 25.72
C GLY A 159 -0.81 41.72 26.21
N GLY A 160 -0.26 42.06 27.37
CA GLY A 160 -0.44 43.35 28.00
C GLY A 160 0.33 44.50 27.34
N ASN A 161 -0.19 45.72 27.49
CA ASN A 161 0.55 46.95 27.19
C ASN A 161 1.47 47.30 28.38
N GLY A 162 2.61 47.93 28.08
CA GLY A 162 3.55 48.40 29.11
C GLY A 162 3.06 49.64 29.85
N GLU A 163 3.35 49.70 31.16
CA GLU A 163 3.22 50.90 31.99
C GLU A 163 4.19 52.01 31.52
N ALA A 164 4.06 53.25 32.03
CA ALA A 164 4.76 54.42 31.47
C ALA A 164 6.30 54.24 31.35
N GLY A 165 6.81 54.22 30.10
CA GLY A 165 8.21 53.96 29.77
C GLY A 165 8.68 52.50 29.88
N GLY A 166 7.78 51.57 30.20
CA GLY A 166 8.02 50.12 30.23
C GLY A 166 7.58 49.42 28.93
N ASN A 167 8.16 48.25 28.67
CA ASN A 167 7.93 47.51 27.44
C ASN A 167 6.58 46.77 27.46
N GLY A 168 6.02 46.51 26.28
CA GLY A 168 4.84 45.65 26.11
C GLY A 168 5.16 44.17 26.25
N TYR A 169 4.14 43.35 26.47
CA TYR A 169 4.24 41.90 26.69
C TYR A 169 3.91 41.06 25.43
N SER A 170 4.21 39.76 25.52
CA SER A 170 4.03 38.77 24.45
C SER A 170 2.58 38.28 24.35
N GLY A 171 2.17 37.81 23.17
CA GLY A 171 0.88 37.14 22.95
C GLY A 171 1.00 35.69 23.40
N ILE A 172 2.09 35.05 22.99
CA ILE A 172 2.61 33.76 23.42
C ILE A 172 4.07 33.89 23.84
N SER A 173 4.41 33.28 24.97
CA SER A 173 5.77 32.88 25.34
C SER A 173 5.89 31.36 25.19
N GLY A 174 6.23 30.89 23.98
CA GLY A 174 6.21 29.48 23.63
C GLY A 174 6.23 29.22 22.11
N VAL A 175 6.00 27.96 21.72
CA VAL A 175 5.94 27.48 20.32
C VAL A 175 4.49 27.41 19.85
N VAL A 176 4.27 27.71 18.57
CA VAL A 176 2.98 27.61 17.88
C VAL A 176 3.03 26.51 16.83
N ILE A 177 2.00 25.66 16.80
CA ILE A 177 1.78 24.65 15.78
C ILE A 177 0.39 24.85 15.18
N VAL A 178 0.28 24.91 13.87
CA VAL A 178 -0.98 25.05 13.11
C VAL A 178 -1.07 23.90 12.12
N ASN A 179 -1.94 22.94 12.40
CA ASN A 179 -2.25 21.80 11.51
C ASN A 179 -3.54 22.04 10.71
N GLY A 180 -4.32 23.06 11.07
CA GLY A 180 -5.55 23.49 10.42
C GLY A 180 -6.17 24.68 11.15
N GLY A 181 -7.16 25.33 10.52
CA GLY A 181 -7.75 26.57 11.05
C GLY A 181 -6.95 27.83 10.72
N SER A 182 -7.13 28.90 11.50
CA SER A 182 -6.46 30.19 11.30
C SER A 182 -6.07 30.86 12.61
N ILE A 183 -5.02 31.71 12.65
CA ILE A 183 -4.45 32.23 13.91
C ILE A 183 -3.98 33.70 13.79
N THR A 184 -4.61 34.64 14.55
CA THR A 184 -4.71 36.10 14.24
C THR A 184 -4.33 37.02 15.40
N VAL A 185 -3.49 38.05 15.15
CA VAL A 185 -2.66 38.55 16.26
C VAL A 185 -1.97 39.95 16.18
N ILE A 186 -1.67 40.56 17.34
CA ILE A 186 -1.48 42.03 17.55
C ILE A 186 -0.59 42.48 18.77
N GLY A 187 0.75 42.37 18.73
CA GLY A 187 1.71 42.71 19.81
C GLY A 187 1.38 43.79 20.88
N GLY A 188 1.79 43.55 22.14
CA GLY A 188 1.48 44.42 23.28
C GLY A 188 2.19 45.77 23.14
N ASN A 189 1.50 46.89 23.34
CA ASN A 189 2.12 48.19 23.03
C ASN A 189 3.04 48.66 24.17
N GLY A 190 4.20 49.19 23.84
CA GLY A 190 5.11 49.79 24.82
C GLY A 190 4.52 51.08 25.41
N GLY A 191 4.75 51.29 26.71
CA GLY A 191 4.19 52.43 27.43
C GLY A 191 4.84 53.76 27.04
N ASN A 192 4.02 54.81 26.95
CA ASN A 192 4.51 56.15 26.65
C ASN A 192 5.44 56.67 27.75
N GLY A 193 6.50 57.37 27.35
CA GLY A 193 7.47 57.94 28.27
C GLY A 193 6.90 59.08 29.10
N ASP A 194 7.15 59.01 30.41
CA ASP A 194 6.89 60.10 31.35
C ASP A 194 7.65 61.39 30.96
N ASN A 195 7.39 62.52 31.64
CA ASN A 195 7.91 63.86 31.28
C ASN A 195 9.38 63.94 30.80
N TYR A 196 10.29 63.11 31.32
CA TYR A 196 11.71 63.03 30.92
C TYR A 196 12.16 61.61 30.49
N GLY A 197 11.24 60.68 30.27
CA GLY A 197 11.50 59.27 29.95
C GLY A 197 11.44 58.94 28.45
N ASN A 198 12.10 57.84 28.08
CA ASN A 198 11.84 57.18 26.80
C ASN A 198 10.46 56.51 26.82
N GLY A 199 9.88 56.26 25.65
CA GLY A 199 8.85 55.22 25.54
C GLY A 199 9.47 53.83 25.61
N GLY A 200 8.75 52.86 26.17
CA GLY A 200 9.19 51.46 26.18
C GLY A 200 8.94 50.77 24.84
N ASP A 201 9.67 49.70 24.56
CA ASP A 201 9.56 48.96 23.30
C ASP A 201 8.22 48.20 23.19
N GLY A 202 7.77 47.99 21.95
CA GLY A 202 6.65 47.11 21.66
C GLY A 202 6.96 45.67 22.08
N GLY A 203 5.94 45.01 22.63
CA GLY A 203 5.97 43.60 22.97
C GLY A 203 6.16 42.70 21.76
N TYR A 204 6.81 41.59 22.05
CA TYR A 204 7.00 40.44 21.17
C TYR A 204 5.66 39.77 20.88
N GLY A 205 5.72 38.49 20.53
CA GLY A 205 4.85 37.58 21.22
C GLY A 205 4.66 36.18 20.64
N VAL A 206 5.67 35.70 19.92
CA VAL A 206 6.06 34.30 19.87
C VAL A 206 7.55 34.42 19.94
N THR A 207 8.04 34.17 21.13
CA THR A 207 9.45 34.11 21.47
C THR A 207 10.06 32.77 21.03
N GLY A 208 9.24 31.78 20.66
CA GLY A 208 9.64 30.48 20.10
C GLY A 208 9.38 30.34 18.58
N ASP A 209 9.19 29.10 18.14
CA ASP A 209 8.95 28.73 16.73
C ASP A 209 7.47 28.83 16.32
N VAL A 210 7.21 28.97 15.02
CA VAL A 210 5.88 28.89 14.38
C VAL A 210 5.92 27.82 13.29
N ILE A 211 5.13 26.75 13.47
CA ILE A 211 5.07 25.60 12.56
C ILE A 211 3.68 25.56 11.90
N VAL A 212 3.59 25.71 10.58
CA VAL A 212 2.31 25.69 9.85
C VAL A 212 2.28 24.50 8.88
N ASN A 213 1.67 23.39 9.32
CA ASN A 213 1.45 22.19 8.52
C ASN A 213 0.10 22.22 7.77
N GLY A 214 -0.79 23.14 8.13
CA GLY A 214 -2.08 23.38 7.51
C GLY A 214 -2.75 24.62 8.10
N GLY A 215 -3.66 25.26 7.37
CA GLY A 215 -4.31 26.50 7.82
C GLY A 215 -3.50 27.77 7.52
N SER A 216 -3.66 28.81 8.34
CA SER A 216 -3.01 30.12 8.13
C SER A 216 -2.73 30.91 9.41
N ALA A 217 -1.64 31.68 9.44
CA ALA A 217 -1.29 32.59 10.54
C ALA A 217 -1.25 34.07 10.10
N THR A 218 -1.48 35.00 11.02
CA THR A 218 -1.58 36.46 10.78
C THR A 218 -1.07 37.21 12.00
N ILE A 219 0.25 37.35 12.08
CA ILE A 219 1.05 37.63 13.27
C ILE A 219 1.54 39.08 13.23
N THR A 220 1.51 39.80 14.36
CA THR A 220 1.97 41.20 14.44
C THR A 220 2.68 41.49 15.75
N GLY A 221 3.66 42.40 15.74
CA GLY A 221 4.35 42.94 16.91
C GLY A 221 3.84 44.30 17.38
N GLY A 222 4.14 44.67 18.63
CA GLY A 222 3.51 45.80 19.29
C GLY A 222 4.01 47.16 18.80
N ASN A 223 3.27 48.24 19.08
CA ASN A 223 3.78 49.58 18.78
C ASN A 223 4.68 50.05 19.93
N GLY A 224 5.83 50.64 19.60
CA GLY A 224 6.69 51.28 20.58
C GLY A 224 6.05 52.52 21.19
N GLY A 225 6.27 52.74 22.49
CA GLY A 225 5.74 53.87 23.22
C GLY A 225 6.27 55.20 22.68
N THR A 226 5.41 56.23 22.67
CA THR A 226 5.85 57.58 22.30
C THR A 226 6.69 58.20 23.41
N LYS A 227 7.66 59.03 23.04
CA LYS A 227 8.60 59.60 24.01
C LYS A 227 8.04 60.71 24.89
N GLY A 228 8.68 60.88 26.05
CA GLY A 228 8.47 62.02 26.94
C GLY A 228 8.88 63.37 26.35
N SER A 229 8.65 64.44 27.12
CA SER A 229 8.82 65.82 26.66
C SER A 229 10.27 66.29 26.47
N ASP A 230 11.27 65.48 26.86
CA ASP A 230 12.68 65.83 26.68
C ASP A 230 13.13 65.67 25.22
N THR A 231 13.87 66.68 24.75
CA THR A 231 14.75 66.65 23.59
C THR A 231 15.55 65.34 23.44
N TYR A 232 16.11 64.81 24.52
CA TYR A 232 16.98 63.62 24.51
C TYR A 232 16.24 62.28 24.64
N ALA A 233 14.93 62.28 24.89
CA ALA A 233 14.16 61.04 24.94
C ALA A 233 13.99 60.41 23.55
N PHE A 234 13.80 59.09 23.54
CA PHE A 234 13.54 58.27 22.35
C PHE A 234 12.15 57.62 22.44
N ASN A 235 11.53 57.38 21.28
CA ASN A 235 10.39 56.46 21.21
C ASN A 235 10.91 55.04 21.45
N GLY A 236 10.05 54.16 21.95
CA GLY A 236 10.34 52.73 21.96
C GLY A 236 10.43 52.15 20.55
N SER A 237 11.12 51.03 20.43
CA SER A 237 11.18 50.22 19.21
C SER A 237 9.82 49.60 18.92
N PHE A 238 9.58 49.22 17.67
CA PHE A 238 8.46 48.33 17.38
C PHE A 238 8.72 46.95 17.99
N GLY A 239 7.63 46.28 18.33
CA GLY A 239 7.62 44.88 18.70
C GLY A 239 7.62 43.99 17.47
N GLN A 240 7.83 42.72 17.75
CA GLN A 240 8.51 41.76 16.88
C GLN A 240 7.47 40.81 16.14
N ALA A 241 7.68 40.24 14.90
CA ALA A 241 6.73 39.37 14.10
C ALA A 241 7.01 37.91 13.48
N VAL A 242 8.19 37.21 13.45
CA VAL A 242 8.56 35.82 13.97
C VAL A 242 10.02 35.75 14.49
N SER A 243 10.23 35.23 15.72
CA SER A 243 11.46 35.42 16.55
C SER A 243 12.26 34.14 16.73
N GLY A 244 11.59 33.00 16.83
CA GLY A 244 12.18 31.72 16.46
C GLY A 244 12.11 31.53 14.95
N SER A 245 11.96 30.29 14.51
CA SER A 245 11.84 29.93 13.10
C SER A 245 10.39 29.82 12.63
N ILE A 246 10.14 30.16 11.36
CA ILE A 246 8.93 29.75 10.63
C ILE A 246 9.26 28.45 9.90
N THR A 247 8.45 27.40 10.10
CA THR A 247 8.63 26.08 9.46
C THR A 247 7.28 25.44 9.12
N GLY A 248 7.31 24.27 8.47
CA GLY A 248 6.13 23.54 8.01
C GLY A 248 5.88 23.67 6.51
N ASN A 249 4.66 23.36 6.10
CA ASN A 249 4.19 23.30 4.71
C ASN A 249 3.65 24.66 4.23
N ALA A 250 4.34 25.77 4.50
CA ALA A 250 3.77 27.12 4.35
C ALA A 250 4.77 28.16 3.84
N GLU A 251 4.26 29.21 3.20
CA GLU A 251 5.03 30.39 2.79
C GLU A 251 4.50 31.68 3.43
N GLU A 252 5.36 32.71 3.47
CA GLU A 252 4.93 34.07 3.80
C GLU A 252 4.04 34.65 2.70
N SER A 253 2.89 35.19 3.09
CA SER A 253 1.94 35.79 2.15
C SER A 253 2.48 37.05 1.49
N GLY A 254 2.23 37.21 0.17
CA GLY A 254 2.61 38.41 -0.58
C GLY A 254 1.99 39.71 -0.06
N ASP A 255 0.88 39.62 0.69
CA ASP A 255 0.23 40.74 1.38
C ASP A 255 1.18 41.45 2.38
N ASN A 256 2.20 40.75 2.90
CA ASN A 256 3.17 41.27 3.86
C ASN A 256 4.00 42.45 3.31
N THR A 257 4.10 42.59 1.98
CA THR A 257 5.02 43.52 1.29
C THR A 257 4.78 45.01 1.52
N ASN A 258 3.65 45.41 2.11
CA ASN A 258 3.32 46.82 2.39
C ASN A 258 3.39 47.20 3.89
N TRP A 259 3.71 46.25 4.78
CA TRP A 259 3.73 46.47 6.23
C TRP A 259 5.15 46.76 6.72
N THR A 260 5.30 47.67 7.68
CA THR A 260 6.56 48.39 7.89
C THR A 260 7.67 47.56 8.52
N THR A 261 8.70 47.27 7.72
CA THR A 261 10.04 46.88 8.20
C THR A 261 10.63 47.96 9.12
N VAL A 262 11.30 47.57 10.20
CA VAL A 262 11.92 48.51 11.14
C VAL A 262 13.02 49.33 10.42
N PRO A 263 13.01 50.69 10.45
CA PRO A 263 13.97 51.53 9.72
C PRO A 263 15.44 51.44 10.21
N GLY A 264 16.12 50.34 9.89
CA GLY A 264 17.53 50.12 10.22
C GLY A 264 18.01 48.68 10.03
N ASN A 265 17.10 47.70 10.09
CA ASN A 265 17.39 46.27 9.94
C ASN A 265 16.41 45.64 8.94
N THR A 266 16.92 44.85 8.00
CA THR A 266 16.10 44.18 6.98
C THR A 266 15.52 42.83 7.42
N SER A 267 16.00 42.29 8.55
CA SER A 267 15.46 41.06 9.14
C SER A 267 14.15 41.32 9.89
N GLU A 268 13.95 42.54 10.40
CA GLU A 268 12.97 42.84 11.45
C GLU A 268 11.62 43.32 10.88
N LYS A 269 10.61 42.45 10.97
CA LYS A 269 9.23 42.68 10.50
C LYS A 269 8.30 42.89 11.69
N GLN A 270 7.47 43.94 11.66
CA GLN A 270 6.37 44.12 12.62
C GLN A 270 5.11 43.29 12.26
N TYR A 271 5.04 42.66 11.08
CA TYR A 271 3.87 41.88 10.64
C TYR A 271 4.27 40.72 9.71
N ILE A 272 3.71 39.53 9.93
CA ILE A 272 3.85 38.35 9.05
C ILE A 272 2.53 37.55 8.98
N LYS A 273 1.95 37.45 7.78
CA LYS A 273 0.93 36.47 7.41
C LYS A 273 1.58 35.24 6.76
N ILE A 274 1.14 34.04 7.12
CA ILE A 274 1.69 32.72 6.70
C ILE A 274 0.53 31.86 6.17
N GLU A 275 0.70 31.20 5.03
CA GLU A 275 -0.36 30.41 4.37
C GLU A 275 0.17 29.05 3.86
N HIS A 276 -0.65 28.00 3.96
CA HIS A 276 -0.30 26.63 3.58
C HIS A 276 -0.16 26.44 2.04
N ILE A 277 0.88 25.70 1.62
CA ILE A 277 1.18 25.39 0.21
C ILE A 277 0.33 24.20 -0.24
N LEU A 278 -0.61 24.45 -1.16
CA LEU A 278 -1.41 23.39 -1.80
C LEU A 278 -0.72 22.86 -3.07
N VAL A 279 -0.94 21.57 -3.38
CA VAL A 279 -0.68 21.04 -4.73
C VAL A 279 -1.68 21.68 -5.69
N THR A 280 -1.17 22.34 -6.72
CA THR A 280 -1.96 23.09 -7.71
C THR A 280 -2.13 22.33 -9.03
N GLY A 281 -1.32 21.32 -9.29
CA GLY A 281 -1.42 20.51 -10.50
C GLY A 281 -0.42 19.36 -10.58
N VAL A 282 -0.71 18.43 -11.48
CA VAL A 282 0.22 17.40 -11.96
C VAL A 282 0.32 17.53 -13.47
N ALA A 283 1.51 17.30 -14.02
CA ALA A 283 1.76 17.28 -15.45
C ALA A 283 2.57 16.03 -15.85
N LEU A 284 2.37 15.55 -17.07
CA LEU A 284 3.23 14.53 -17.70
C LEU A 284 4.18 15.21 -18.71
N ASN A 285 5.41 14.70 -18.82
CA ASN A 285 6.37 15.10 -19.84
C ASN A 285 5.89 14.84 -21.29
N LYS A 286 4.89 13.97 -21.47
CA LYS A 286 4.29 13.59 -22.75
C LYS A 286 2.76 13.67 -22.65
N THR A 287 2.19 14.78 -23.14
CA THR A 287 0.73 15.03 -23.16
C THR A 287 0.07 14.79 -24.52
N THR A 288 0.87 14.54 -25.56
CA THR A 288 0.39 14.15 -26.89
C THR A 288 0.35 12.62 -26.97
N ALA A 289 -0.71 12.05 -27.55
CA ALA A 289 -0.85 10.60 -27.69
C ALA A 289 0.41 9.94 -28.27
N GLN A 290 0.85 8.87 -27.61
CA GLN A 290 2.02 8.08 -28.00
C GLN A 290 1.60 6.90 -28.87
N THR A 291 2.54 6.39 -29.65
CA THR A 291 2.37 5.16 -30.45
C THR A 291 3.63 4.32 -30.29
N ILE A 292 3.44 3.05 -29.98
CA ILE A 292 4.48 2.02 -29.79
C ILE A 292 4.01 0.71 -30.45
N ASP A 293 4.93 -0.18 -30.79
CA ASP A 293 4.59 -1.54 -31.18
C ASP A 293 4.42 -2.46 -29.95
N ILE A 294 3.97 -3.71 -30.16
CA ILE A 294 4.01 -4.75 -29.12
C ILE A 294 5.47 -5.02 -28.71
N ASP A 295 5.69 -5.25 -27.43
CA ASP A 295 6.99 -5.37 -26.74
C ASP A 295 7.88 -4.12 -26.70
N GLU A 296 7.57 -3.05 -27.46
CA GLU A 296 8.16 -1.73 -27.24
C GLU A 296 7.61 -1.06 -25.96
N MET A 297 8.30 -0.02 -25.49
CA MET A 297 7.86 0.78 -24.34
C MET A 297 8.01 2.28 -24.56
N VAL A 298 7.28 3.07 -23.77
CA VAL A 298 7.42 4.52 -23.70
C VAL A 298 7.42 5.01 -22.25
N SER A 299 8.45 5.77 -21.88
CA SER A 299 8.59 6.34 -20.52
C SER A 299 7.70 7.57 -20.30
N PHE A 300 6.99 7.64 -19.18
CA PHE A 300 6.24 8.81 -18.72
C PHE A 300 6.86 9.34 -17.43
N THR A 301 7.15 10.64 -17.39
CA THR A 301 7.64 11.32 -16.19
C THR A 301 6.61 12.34 -15.74
N ALA A 302 6.17 12.23 -14.49
CA ALA A 302 5.27 13.15 -13.83
C ALA A 302 6.03 14.34 -13.20
N THR A 303 5.31 15.44 -12.97
CA THR A 303 5.80 16.59 -12.22
C THR A 303 4.65 17.18 -11.42
N VAL A 304 4.82 17.29 -10.11
CA VAL A 304 3.85 17.89 -9.18
C VAL A 304 4.19 19.37 -9.00
N SER A 305 3.19 20.25 -9.07
CA SER A 305 3.35 21.71 -8.97
C SER A 305 2.60 22.28 -7.76
N PRO A 306 3.12 23.31 -7.08
CA PRO A 306 4.41 23.98 -7.33
C PRO A 306 5.64 23.16 -6.90
N ASP A 307 6.84 23.57 -7.32
CA ASP A 307 8.11 22.86 -7.02
C ASP A 307 8.46 22.82 -5.51
N ASN A 308 7.81 23.65 -4.69
CA ASN A 308 7.91 23.67 -3.22
C ASN A 308 6.75 22.92 -2.51
N ALA A 309 5.87 22.23 -3.25
CA ALA A 309 4.77 21.48 -2.67
C ALA A 309 5.26 20.38 -1.69
N PRO A 310 4.55 20.16 -0.55
CA PRO A 310 5.04 19.33 0.55
C PRO A 310 4.89 17.82 0.28
N ASP A 311 3.78 17.37 -0.31
CA ASP A 311 3.62 16.02 -0.84
C ASP A 311 3.76 16.06 -2.37
N LYS A 312 4.67 15.23 -2.88
CA LYS A 312 4.98 15.05 -4.31
C LYS A 312 4.76 13.61 -4.77
N THR A 313 4.22 12.76 -3.91
CA THR A 313 3.89 11.37 -4.28
C THR A 313 2.69 11.33 -5.21
N VAL A 314 2.66 10.31 -6.06
CA VAL A 314 1.66 10.15 -7.12
C VAL A 314 1.10 8.74 -7.14
N LYS A 315 -0.06 8.58 -7.77
CA LYS A 315 -0.70 7.30 -8.09
C LYS A 315 -0.72 7.16 -9.60
N TRP A 316 -0.42 5.96 -10.10
CA TRP A 316 -0.45 5.65 -11.54
C TRP A 316 -1.55 4.65 -11.85
N SER A 317 -2.25 4.83 -12.96
CA SER A 317 -3.29 3.91 -13.43
C SER A 317 -3.30 3.76 -14.95
N VAL A 318 -3.92 2.69 -15.44
CA VAL A 318 -4.09 2.39 -16.87
C VAL A 318 -5.57 2.16 -17.16
N GLY A 319 -6.13 2.94 -18.07
CA GLY A 319 -7.52 2.85 -18.52
C GLY A 319 -7.63 2.91 -20.04
N GLY A 320 -8.72 3.48 -20.53
CA GLY A 320 -9.02 3.59 -21.96
C GLY A 320 -9.78 2.39 -22.52
N THR A 321 -9.90 2.29 -23.85
CA THR A 321 -10.73 1.27 -24.52
C THR A 321 -10.21 -0.16 -24.40
N LYS A 322 -8.92 -0.33 -24.08
CA LYS A 322 -8.27 -1.62 -23.87
C LYS A 322 -7.09 -1.42 -22.91
N ALA A 323 -7.37 -1.39 -21.61
CA ALA A 323 -6.34 -1.13 -20.58
C ALA A 323 -5.24 -2.21 -20.60
N ASP A 324 -5.61 -3.47 -20.85
CA ASP A 324 -4.73 -4.63 -21.05
C ASP A 324 -3.85 -4.56 -22.32
N ALA A 325 -3.93 -3.47 -23.10
CA ALA A 325 -2.95 -3.17 -24.13
C ALA A 325 -1.58 -2.78 -23.55
N VAL A 326 -1.53 -2.25 -22.31
CA VAL A 326 -0.33 -1.66 -21.71
C VAL A 326 -0.13 -2.13 -20.27
N THR A 327 1.12 -2.30 -19.83
CA THR A 327 1.49 -2.47 -18.42
C THR A 327 2.57 -1.47 -18.04
N LEU A 328 2.53 -0.96 -16.79
CA LEU A 328 3.48 0.01 -16.27
C LEU A 328 4.53 -0.66 -15.40
N TYR A 329 5.79 -0.26 -15.58
CA TYR A 329 6.95 -0.72 -14.83
C TYR A 329 7.72 0.45 -14.22
N SER A 330 8.40 0.24 -13.09
CA SER A 330 9.20 1.29 -12.42
C SER A 330 10.63 1.38 -12.95
N ASP A 331 11.08 0.38 -13.70
CA ASP A 331 12.42 0.29 -14.32
C ASP A 331 12.35 0.18 -15.86
N GLU A 332 13.47 0.53 -16.52
CA GLU A 332 13.58 0.56 -17.98
C GLU A 332 13.64 -0.83 -18.63
N ALA A 333 13.99 -1.88 -17.87
CA ALA A 333 14.01 -3.27 -18.33
C ALA A 333 12.61 -3.90 -18.36
N CYS A 334 11.63 -3.26 -17.72
CA CYS A 334 10.28 -3.74 -17.51
C CYS A 334 10.22 -5.04 -16.67
N GLU A 335 11.03 -5.11 -15.60
CA GLU A 335 11.07 -6.25 -14.68
C GLU A 335 10.15 -6.08 -13.46
N THR A 336 9.95 -4.85 -12.97
CA THR A 336 9.22 -4.51 -11.75
C THR A 336 7.91 -3.78 -12.07
N PRO A 337 6.74 -4.46 -12.03
CA PRO A 337 5.46 -3.80 -12.27
C PRO A 337 5.16 -2.71 -11.24
N VAL A 338 4.53 -1.62 -11.68
CA VAL A 338 4.00 -0.59 -10.78
C VAL A 338 2.69 -1.09 -10.19
N THR A 339 2.59 -1.13 -8.86
CA THR A 339 1.31 -1.33 -8.17
C THR A 339 0.39 -0.16 -8.49
N LEU A 340 -0.61 -0.38 -9.35
CA LEU A 340 -1.53 0.67 -9.79
C LEU A 340 -2.35 1.22 -8.62
N ASP A 341 -2.81 2.46 -8.77
CA ASP A 341 -3.65 3.23 -7.84
C ASP A 341 -3.08 3.44 -6.43
N THR A 342 -1.85 2.96 -6.20
CA THR A 342 -1.11 3.03 -4.92
C THR A 342 -0.15 4.22 -4.94
N ALA A 343 -0.03 4.92 -3.81
CA ALA A 343 0.85 6.09 -3.71
C ALA A 343 2.33 5.70 -3.79
N THR A 344 3.11 6.41 -4.60
CA THR A 344 4.53 6.13 -4.82
C THR A 344 5.36 7.41 -5.05
N GLU A 345 6.64 7.34 -4.68
CA GLU A 345 7.67 8.32 -5.05
C GLU A 345 8.18 8.11 -6.50
N THR A 346 7.75 7.04 -7.17
CA THR A 346 8.10 6.71 -8.57
C THR A 346 7.47 7.71 -9.55
N LEU A 347 8.11 8.87 -9.72
CA LEU A 347 7.70 9.91 -10.68
C LEU A 347 7.99 9.55 -12.14
N THR A 348 8.65 8.44 -12.46
CA THR A 348 8.82 7.97 -13.85
C THR A 348 8.47 6.50 -13.98
N VAL A 349 7.61 6.17 -14.93
CA VAL A 349 7.17 4.80 -15.24
C VAL A 349 7.38 4.49 -16.72
N TYR A 350 7.51 3.20 -17.04
CA TYR A 350 7.74 2.69 -18.39
C TYR A 350 6.50 1.92 -18.83
N ALA A 351 5.79 2.44 -19.82
CA ALA A 351 4.57 1.85 -20.34
C ALA A 351 4.91 0.92 -21.51
N LYS A 352 4.89 -0.40 -21.27
CA LYS A 352 5.19 -1.42 -22.28
C LYS A 352 3.92 -1.88 -23.00
N GLY A 353 4.00 -2.04 -24.33
CA GLY A 353 2.93 -2.59 -25.16
C GLY A 353 2.81 -4.10 -25.01
N ILE A 354 1.68 -4.59 -24.50
CA ILE A 354 1.41 -6.03 -24.26
C ILE A 354 0.54 -6.61 -25.38
N SER A 355 -0.42 -5.83 -25.90
CA SER A 355 -1.29 -6.30 -26.98
C SER A 355 -1.88 -5.12 -27.77
N ALA A 356 -2.17 -5.32 -29.05
CA ALA A 356 -2.67 -4.24 -29.92
C ALA A 356 -3.99 -3.64 -29.40
N GLY A 357 -4.08 -2.31 -29.35
CA GLY A 357 -5.21 -1.57 -28.78
C GLY A 357 -4.90 -0.12 -28.44
N ASN A 358 -5.81 0.54 -27.72
CA ASN A 358 -5.60 1.89 -27.18
C ASN A 358 -5.87 1.89 -25.66
N ALA A 359 -4.83 2.23 -24.90
CA ALA A 359 -4.87 2.47 -23.47
C ALA A 359 -4.68 3.96 -23.16
N THR A 360 -4.94 4.35 -21.92
CA THR A 360 -4.67 5.68 -21.37
C THR A 360 -3.88 5.53 -20.08
N VAL A 361 -2.66 6.06 -20.03
CA VAL A 361 -1.84 6.11 -18.82
C VAL A 361 -2.16 7.40 -18.07
N THR A 362 -2.48 7.30 -16.79
CA THR A 362 -2.85 8.43 -15.93
C THR A 362 -1.94 8.51 -14.71
N CYS A 363 -1.58 9.72 -14.32
CA CYS A 363 -0.87 10.05 -13.09
C CYS A 363 -1.68 11.05 -12.28
N THR A 364 -1.89 10.79 -10.99
CA THR A 364 -2.71 11.60 -10.08
C THR A 364 -1.92 11.93 -8.82
N SER A 365 -2.02 13.15 -8.28
CA SER A 365 -1.38 13.48 -7.01
C SER A 365 -1.98 12.67 -5.87
N ASN A 366 -1.16 12.26 -4.91
CA ASN A 366 -1.66 11.68 -3.66
C ASN A 366 -2.32 12.74 -2.74
N ALA A 367 -1.87 13.98 -2.79
CA ALA A 367 -2.32 15.07 -1.92
C ALA A 367 -3.67 15.66 -2.34
N ASP A 368 -4.00 15.60 -3.63
CA ASP A 368 -5.21 16.15 -4.21
C ASP A 368 -5.58 15.33 -5.46
N SER A 369 -6.61 14.50 -5.34
CA SER A 369 -6.99 13.52 -6.36
C SER A 369 -7.60 14.13 -7.63
N GLU A 370 -8.02 15.40 -7.61
CA GLU A 370 -8.43 16.09 -8.84
C GLU A 370 -7.22 16.45 -9.71
N LYS A 371 -6.03 16.61 -9.11
CA LYS A 371 -4.82 17.03 -9.83
C LYS A 371 -4.18 15.83 -10.49
N SER A 372 -4.68 15.52 -11.69
CA SER A 372 -4.21 14.44 -12.55
C SER A 372 -3.79 14.92 -13.93
N ALA A 373 -2.95 14.13 -14.60
CA ALA A 373 -2.60 14.28 -16.00
C ALA A 373 -2.52 12.89 -16.66
N SER A 374 -3.02 12.79 -17.89
CA SER A 374 -3.10 11.53 -18.62
C SER A 374 -2.59 11.64 -20.06
N CYS A 375 -2.25 10.50 -20.66
CA CYS A 375 -1.81 10.40 -22.03
C CYS A 375 -2.26 9.07 -22.66
N ASN A 376 -2.77 9.15 -23.89
CA ASN A 376 -3.18 7.95 -24.63
C ASN A 376 -1.96 7.25 -25.25
N VAL A 377 -1.97 5.92 -25.21
CA VAL A 377 -0.97 5.05 -25.82
C VAL A 377 -1.67 4.11 -26.80
N THR A 378 -1.36 4.28 -28.08
CA THR A 378 -1.72 3.33 -29.13
C THR A 378 -0.64 2.26 -29.23
N VAL A 379 -1.03 1.00 -29.04
CA VAL A 379 -0.18 -0.16 -29.28
C VAL A 379 -0.54 -0.74 -30.64
N ASN A 380 0.40 -0.65 -31.59
CA ASN A 380 0.24 -1.21 -32.93
C ASN A 380 0.27 -2.74 -32.89
N ALA A 381 -0.29 -3.39 -33.91
CA ALA A 381 0.03 -4.79 -34.18
C ALA A 381 1.46 -4.91 -34.73
N TYR A 382 2.20 -5.92 -34.28
CA TYR A 382 3.62 -6.19 -34.57
C TYR A 382 4.05 -5.84 -36.01
N ALA A 383 4.96 -4.86 -36.15
CA ALA A 383 5.43 -4.40 -37.45
C ALA A 383 6.25 -5.49 -38.18
N GLY A 384 5.77 -5.87 -39.36
CA GLY A 384 6.40 -6.91 -40.16
C GLY A 384 5.89 -8.33 -39.89
N ASN A 385 4.73 -8.49 -39.25
CA ASN A 385 4.02 -9.78 -39.09
C ASN A 385 4.10 -10.60 -40.40
N PRO A 386 4.78 -11.77 -40.40
CA PRO A 386 5.00 -12.57 -41.60
C PRO A 386 3.76 -13.36 -42.04
N TYR A 387 2.78 -13.52 -41.14
CA TYR A 387 1.56 -14.31 -41.32
C TYR A 387 0.42 -13.47 -41.92
N ALA A 388 0.26 -12.22 -41.50
CA ALA A 388 -0.83 -11.32 -41.91
C ALA A 388 -1.01 -11.22 -43.44
N SER A 389 0.09 -11.22 -44.21
CA SER A 389 0.05 -11.16 -45.69
C SER A 389 -0.34 -12.48 -46.37
N LEU A 390 -0.45 -13.57 -45.61
CA LEU A 390 -0.76 -14.93 -46.08
C LEU A 390 -2.21 -15.33 -45.75
N VAL A 391 -2.84 -14.69 -44.75
CA VAL A 391 -4.17 -15.03 -44.24
C VAL A 391 -5.22 -15.00 -45.35
N ASN A 392 -5.97 -16.10 -45.46
CA ASN A 392 -7.05 -16.30 -46.43
C ASN A 392 -6.61 -16.16 -47.91
N THR A 393 -5.32 -16.33 -48.19
CA THR A 393 -4.75 -16.35 -49.55
C THR A 393 -4.39 -17.77 -49.99
N THR A 394 -4.28 -17.99 -51.30
CA THR A 394 -3.78 -19.25 -51.88
C THR A 394 -2.26 -19.46 -51.71
N THR A 395 -1.61 -18.72 -50.80
CA THR A 395 -0.18 -18.84 -50.54
C THR A 395 0.07 -20.00 -49.59
N SER A 396 0.49 -21.15 -50.11
CA SER A 396 0.72 -22.32 -49.26
C SER A 396 1.93 -22.14 -48.35
N VAL A 397 1.73 -22.36 -47.06
CA VAL A 397 2.79 -22.60 -46.05
C VAL A 397 2.98 -24.11 -45.86
N LYS A 398 4.09 -24.52 -45.25
CA LYS A 398 4.37 -25.93 -44.92
C LYS A 398 4.40 -26.18 -43.41
N PHE A 399 3.77 -27.28 -42.98
CA PHE A 399 3.86 -27.80 -41.62
C PHE A 399 3.66 -29.32 -41.66
N ASN A 400 4.46 -30.08 -40.90
CA ASN A 400 4.51 -31.55 -40.96
C ASN A 400 4.65 -32.08 -42.41
N ASP A 401 5.54 -31.42 -43.18
CA ASP A 401 5.80 -31.53 -44.63
C ASP A 401 4.60 -31.38 -45.60
N MET A 402 3.36 -31.35 -45.11
CA MET A 402 2.13 -31.04 -45.84
C MET A 402 2.01 -29.55 -46.16
N ASP A 403 1.23 -29.23 -47.21
CA ASP A 403 0.88 -27.87 -47.60
C ASP A 403 -0.42 -27.41 -46.91
N TRP A 404 -0.43 -26.17 -46.41
CA TRP A 404 -1.56 -25.54 -45.71
C TRP A 404 -1.77 -24.10 -46.20
N TYR A 405 -2.96 -23.55 -45.96
CA TYR A 405 -3.25 -22.12 -46.06
C TYR A 405 -3.48 -21.56 -44.64
N ILE A 406 -2.91 -20.40 -44.33
CA ILE A 406 -3.28 -19.67 -43.10
C ILE A 406 -4.69 -19.11 -43.32
N ILE A 407 -5.64 -19.42 -42.43
CA ILE A 407 -7.03 -18.94 -42.52
C ILE A 407 -7.43 -17.99 -41.38
N ALA A 408 -6.69 -17.99 -40.27
CA ALA A 408 -6.74 -16.96 -39.24
C ALA A 408 -5.35 -16.76 -38.62
N ASP A 409 -5.09 -15.56 -38.12
CA ASP A 409 -3.85 -15.13 -37.50
C ASP A 409 -4.17 -14.48 -36.15
N ASP A 410 -3.85 -15.19 -35.07
CA ASP A 410 -3.95 -14.74 -33.68
C ASP A 410 -2.53 -14.69 -33.08
N SER A 411 -1.53 -14.26 -33.86
CA SER A 411 -0.14 -14.09 -33.40
C SER A 411 0.04 -12.83 -32.55
N THR A 412 0.94 -12.91 -31.58
CA THR A 412 1.38 -11.77 -30.76
C THR A 412 2.84 -11.38 -31.05
N ALA A 413 3.66 -12.36 -31.45
CA ALA A 413 4.99 -12.18 -32.02
C ALA A 413 5.20 -13.18 -33.18
N VAL A 414 6.42 -13.27 -33.74
CA VAL A 414 6.73 -14.29 -34.76
C VAL A 414 6.65 -15.70 -34.18
N ASP A 415 7.01 -15.85 -32.91
CA ASP A 415 7.15 -17.07 -32.12
C ASP A 415 6.21 -17.10 -30.88
N ALA A 416 5.16 -16.27 -30.88
CA ALA A 416 4.16 -16.24 -29.81
C ALA A 416 2.73 -16.00 -30.35
N GLY A 417 1.74 -16.55 -29.66
CA GLY A 417 0.35 -16.61 -30.14
C GLY A 417 0.12 -17.82 -31.05
N THR A 418 -0.83 -17.73 -31.98
CA THR A 418 -1.23 -18.88 -32.82
C THR A 418 -1.63 -18.50 -34.24
N VAL A 419 -1.51 -19.45 -35.17
CA VAL A 419 -2.13 -19.34 -36.51
C VAL A 419 -3.07 -20.52 -36.75
N THR A 420 -4.21 -20.28 -37.39
CA THR A 420 -5.11 -21.36 -37.82
C THR A 420 -4.80 -21.74 -39.26
N LEU A 421 -4.47 -23.01 -39.47
CA LEU A 421 -4.10 -23.57 -40.78
C LEU A 421 -5.24 -24.44 -41.32
N LEU A 422 -5.60 -24.28 -42.60
CA LEU A 422 -6.44 -25.22 -43.35
C LEU A 422 -5.56 -26.04 -44.29
N SER A 423 -5.70 -27.37 -44.31
CA SER A 423 -4.98 -28.22 -45.26
C SER A 423 -5.28 -27.79 -46.71
N LYS A 424 -4.26 -27.75 -47.58
CA LYS A 424 -4.43 -27.27 -48.96
C LYS A 424 -5.33 -28.19 -49.79
N ASP A 425 -5.12 -29.48 -49.66
CA ASP A 425 -5.89 -30.55 -50.26
C ASP A 425 -6.45 -31.45 -49.15
N PRO A 426 -7.53 -32.23 -49.39
CA PRO A 426 -7.94 -33.28 -48.47
C PRO A 426 -6.78 -34.24 -48.18
N ILE A 427 -6.63 -34.66 -46.92
CA ILE A 427 -5.53 -35.54 -46.46
C ILE A 427 -5.93 -37.02 -46.37
N GLY A 428 -7.22 -37.30 -46.52
CA GLY A 428 -7.79 -38.63 -46.70
C GLY A 428 -9.23 -38.54 -47.20
N ALA A 429 -9.94 -39.67 -47.21
CA ALA A 429 -11.37 -39.73 -47.45
C ALA A 429 -12.06 -40.49 -46.30
N SER A 430 -13.30 -40.12 -45.98
CA SER A 430 -14.12 -40.81 -44.97
C SER A 430 -15.60 -40.52 -45.16
N LYS A 431 -16.43 -41.32 -44.48
CA LYS A 431 -17.85 -41.06 -44.26
C LYS A 431 -18.04 -40.27 -42.97
N PHE A 432 -19.24 -39.73 -42.74
CA PHE A 432 -19.65 -39.35 -41.39
C PHE A 432 -20.18 -40.53 -40.59
N HIS A 433 -20.94 -41.44 -41.23
CA HIS A 433 -21.51 -42.64 -40.60
C HIS A 433 -21.64 -43.81 -41.59
N GLU A 434 -21.83 -45.04 -41.10
CA GLU A 434 -21.82 -46.24 -41.98
C GLU A 434 -23.08 -46.44 -42.84
N SER A 435 -24.25 -45.97 -42.38
CA SER A 435 -25.56 -46.35 -42.96
C SER A 435 -26.49 -45.18 -43.27
N GLN A 436 -27.36 -45.38 -44.26
CA GLN A 436 -28.31 -44.37 -44.77
C GLN A 436 -29.36 -43.88 -43.75
N ASP A 437 -29.61 -44.70 -42.72
CA ASP A 437 -30.62 -44.47 -41.69
C ASP A 437 -30.03 -43.78 -40.45
N SER A 438 -28.73 -43.46 -40.46
CA SER A 438 -28.05 -42.77 -39.37
C SER A 438 -28.32 -41.26 -39.38
N VAL A 439 -28.53 -40.70 -38.19
CA VAL A 439 -28.67 -39.25 -38.00
C VAL A 439 -27.29 -38.59 -38.08
N TYR A 440 -27.23 -37.37 -38.59
CA TYR A 440 -26.03 -36.54 -38.60
C TYR A 440 -25.65 -36.09 -37.19
N VAL A 441 -24.43 -36.43 -36.76
CA VAL A 441 -23.78 -36.01 -35.51
C VAL A 441 -22.27 -35.98 -35.76
N TYR A 442 -21.55 -34.88 -35.51
CA TYR A 442 -20.10 -34.81 -35.72
C TYR A 442 -19.31 -35.39 -34.54
N SER A 443 -19.76 -35.15 -33.30
CA SER A 443 -19.08 -35.58 -32.06
C SER A 443 -18.76 -37.09 -31.99
N ILE A 444 -19.60 -37.93 -32.62
CA ILE A 444 -19.43 -39.40 -32.69
C ILE A 444 -19.21 -39.91 -34.13
N SER A 445 -18.82 -39.04 -35.06
CA SER A 445 -18.67 -39.39 -36.48
C SER A 445 -17.40 -40.20 -36.78
N LEU A 446 -17.47 -41.01 -37.84
CA LEU A 446 -16.32 -41.71 -38.40
C LEU A 446 -15.22 -40.75 -38.87
N VAL A 447 -15.60 -39.55 -39.35
CA VAL A 447 -14.63 -38.53 -39.77
C VAL A 447 -13.92 -37.86 -38.60
N LYS A 448 -14.59 -37.64 -37.45
CA LYS A 448 -13.88 -37.22 -36.22
C LYS A 448 -12.95 -38.33 -35.73
N GLY A 449 -13.42 -39.57 -35.65
CA GLY A 449 -12.59 -40.71 -35.24
C GLY A 449 -11.36 -40.93 -36.15
N TYR A 450 -11.50 -40.67 -37.45
CA TYR A 450 -10.37 -40.61 -38.39
C TYR A 450 -9.41 -39.47 -38.05
N LEU A 451 -9.89 -38.23 -37.89
CA LEU A 451 -9.04 -37.08 -37.54
C LEU A 451 -8.30 -37.26 -36.20
N ASP A 452 -8.99 -37.73 -35.16
CA ASP A 452 -8.41 -38.04 -33.86
C ASP A 452 -7.27 -39.07 -33.98
N SER A 453 -7.44 -40.09 -34.84
CA SER A 453 -6.43 -41.12 -35.08
C SER A 453 -5.16 -40.62 -35.79
N LEU A 454 -5.22 -39.47 -36.48
CA LEU A 454 -4.04 -38.88 -37.11
C LEU A 454 -3.11 -38.20 -36.09
N THR A 455 -3.65 -37.72 -34.97
CA THR A 455 -2.89 -37.15 -33.84
C THR A 455 -2.63 -38.16 -32.71
N GLY A 456 -3.24 -39.34 -32.76
CA GLY A 456 -3.00 -40.43 -31.81
C GLY A 456 -1.75 -41.25 -32.11
N THR A 457 -1.47 -42.25 -31.28
CA THR A 457 -0.28 -43.10 -31.39
C THR A 457 -0.19 -43.84 -32.73
N GLY A 458 0.93 -43.71 -33.44
CA GLY A 458 1.13 -44.19 -34.81
C GLY A 458 0.47 -43.34 -35.90
N GLY A 459 -0.14 -42.20 -35.55
CA GLY A 459 -0.77 -41.26 -36.46
C GLY A 459 0.23 -40.35 -37.18
N THR A 460 -0.15 -39.81 -38.34
CA THR A 460 0.75 -38.99 -39.18
C THR A 460 1.14 -37.63 -38.56
N PHE A 461 0.47 -37.20 -37.49
CA PHE A 461 0.77 -35.99 -36.73
C PHE A 461 1.28 -36.29 -35.31
N GLU A 462 1.48 -37.55 -34.91
CA GLU A 462 1.95 -37.93 -33.56
C GLU A 462 3.18 -37.10 -33.13
N ALA A 463 4.20 -37.04 -33.99
CA ALA A 463 5.46 -36.34 -33.73
C ALA A 463 5.37 -34.80 -33.72
N VAL A 464 4.20 -34.22 -34.02
CA VAL A 464 3.95 -32.76 -33.99
C VAL A 464 2.70 -32.39 -33.18
N ALA A 465 2.07 -33.36 -32.51
CA ALA A 465 0.77 -33.18 -31.88
C ALA A 465 0.78 -32.10 -30.78
N ASP A 466 1.90 -31.92 -30.10
CA ASP A 466 2.05 -30.94 -29.01
C ASP A 466 2.13 -29.49 -29.49
N ALA A 467 2.51 -29.25 -30.76
CA ALA A 467 2.43 -27.94 -31.38
C ALA A 467 1.00 -27.58 -31.86
N ILE A 468 0.04 -28.51 -31.78
CA ILE A 468 -1.34 -28.31 -32.22
C ILE A 468 -2.23 -28.07 -31.00
N VAL A 469 -2.80 -26.87 -30.90
CA VAL A 469 -3.72 -26.48 -29.84
C VAL A 469 -5.00 -27.30 -29.94
N THR A 470 -5.41 -27.91 -28.82
CA THR A 470 -6.71 -28.57 -28.70
C THR A 470 -7.81 -27.51 -28.64
N VAL A 471 -8.75 -27.53 -29.59
CA VAL A 471 -9.89 -26.60 -29.66
C VAL A 471 -11.20 -27.33 -29.42
N LYS A 472 -12.23 -26.58 -29.00
CA LYS A 472 -13.59 -27.09 -28.84
C LYS A 472 -14.43 -26.84 -30.08
N VAL A 473 -15.11 -27.88 -30.56
CA VAL A 473 -15.93 -27.83 -31.77
C VAL A 473 -17.22 -28.66 -31.63
N LYS A 474 -18.30 -28.17 -32.23
CA LYS A 474 -19.59 -28.88 -32.40
C LYS A 474 -20.05 -28.83 -33.86
N GLY A 475 -20.84 -29.81 -34.31
CA GLY A 475 -21.37 -29.86 -35.68
C GLY A 475 -22.72 -29.17 -35.91
N SER A 476 -23.50 -28.97 -34.84
CA SER A 476 -24.73 -28.18 -34.83
C SER A 476 -25.09 -27.81 -33.38
N ASP A 477 -26.09 -26.95 -33.16
CA ASP A 477 -26.57 -26.65 -31.80
C ASP A 477 -27.27 -27.83 -31.11
N SER A 478 -27.61 -28.87 -31.87
CA SER A 478 -28.10 -30.16 -31.37
C SER A 478 -27.01 -31.24 -31.23
N ASP A 479 -25.75 -30.89 -31.44
CA ASP A 479 -24.59 -31.77 -31.31
C ASP A 479 -23.79 -31.43 -30.05
N SER A 480 -23.12 -32.42 -29.47
CA SER A 480 -22.22 -32.20 -28.33
C SER A 480 -20.95 -31.48 -28.79
N GLU A 481 -20.49 -30.55 -27.96
CA GLU A 481 -19.16 -29.97 -28.11
C GLU A 481 -18.09 -30.99 -27.71
N VAL A 482 -17.03 -31.09 -28.50
CA VAL A 482 -15.95 -32.06 -28.35
C VAL A 482 -14.59 -31.41 -28.59
N ASP A 483 -13.59 -31.91 -27.88
CA ASP A 483 -12.20 -31.50 -28.05
C ASP A 483 -11.61 -32.13 -29.33
N ALA A 484 -10.82 -31.36 -30.07
CA ALA A 484 -10.15 -31.78 -31.29
C ALA A 484 -8.85 -30.98 -31.53
N LYS A 485 -7.77 -31.66 -31.96
CA LYS A 485 -6.56 -31.00 -32.50
C LYS A 485 -6.67 -30.73 -34.01
N LEU A 486 -7.31 -31.65 -34.75
CA LEU A 486 -7.68 -31.50 -36.16
C LEU A 486 -9.21 -31.51 -36.28
N TRP A 487 -9.82 -30.56 -37.00
CA TRP A 487 -11.28 -30.50 -37.17
C TRP A 487 -11.70 -30.08 -38.59
N LEU A 488 -12.92 -30.44 -39.00
CA LEU A 488 -13.50 -29.91 -40.24
C LEU A 488 -14.15 -28.54 -40.00
N LEU A 489 -14.00 -27.62 -40.96
CA LEU A 489 -14.63 -26.30 -40.90
C LEU A 489 -16.17 -26.39 -40.87
N SER A 490 -16.82 -25.38 -40.30
CA SER A 490 -18.27 -25.19 -40.40
C SER A 490 -18.66 -24.54 -41.73
N THR A 491 -19.96 -24.52 -42.04
CA THR A 491 -20.50 -23.74 -43.18
C THR A 491 -20.10 -22.28 -43.09
N SER A 492 -20.27 -21.62 -41.94
CA SER A 492 -19.95 -20.20 -41.77
C SER A 492 -18.46 -19.90 -41.81
N GLU A 493 -17.62 -20.79 -41.28
CA GLU A 493 -16.16 -20.68 -41.39
C GLU A 493 -15.70 -20.80 -42.85
N ALA A 494 -16.23 -21.80 -43.57
CA ALA A 494 -15.90 -22.00 -44.98
C ALA A 494 -16.39 -20.84 -45.85
N GLU A 495 -17.62 -20.33 -45.63
CA GLU A 495 -18.18 -19.15 -46.32
C GLU A 495 -17.35 -17.89 -46.08
N GLY A 496 -16.73 -17.74 -44.90
CA GLY A 496 -15.79 -16.65 -44.59
C GLY A 496 -14.45 -16.70 -45.32
N LEU A 497 -14.09 -17.83 -45.94
CA LEU A 497 -12.87 -17.95 -46.74
C LEU A 497 -13.01 -17.35 -48.15
N SER A 498 -11.89 -17.13 -48.82
CA SER A 498 -11.86 -16.85 -50.25
C SER A 498 -12.17 -18.11 -51.06
N GLU A 499 -12.81 -17.92 -52.22
CA GLU A 499 -13.23 -19.01 -53.11
C GLU A 499 -12.05 -19.90 -53.52
N ASP A 500 -10.91 -19.30 -53.85
CA ASP A 500 -9.71 -20.05 -54.27
C ASP A 500 -9.00 -20.77 -53.11
N VAL A 501 -9.22 -20.39 -51.86
CA VAL A 501 -8.77 -21.16 -50.68
C VAL A 501 -9.70 -22.36 -50.41
N ARG A 502 -11.00 -22.23 -50.71
CA ARG A 502 -11.98 -23.35 -50.63
C ARG A 502 -11.79 -24.43 -51.71
N LYS A 503 -11.18 -24.08 -52.85
CA LYS A 503 -10.81 -25.03 -53.92
C LYS A 503 -9.74 -26.01 -53.46
N CYS A 504 -9.64 -27.15 -54.15
CA CYS A 504 -8.70 -28.24 -53.89
C CYS A 504 -8.53 -29.15 -55.13
N SER A 505 -7.56 -30.05 -55.06
CA SER A 505 -7.31 -31.07 -56.09
C SER A 505 -8.39 -32.14 -56.10
N THR A 506 -9.03 -32.36 -57.24
CA THR A 506 -9.98 -33.47 -57.47
C THR A 506 -9.33 -34.84 -57.58
N ALA A 507 -8.00 -34.94 -57.37
CA ALA A 507 -7.25 -36.19 -57.43
C ALA A 507 -7.65 -37.25 -56.38
N MET A 508 -8.31 -36.85 -55.29
CA MET A 508 -8.81 -37.78 -54.25
C MET A 508 -10.33 -37.72 -54.03
N SER A 509 -10.97 -36.56 -54.21
CA SER A 509 -12.43 -36.46 -54.23
C SER A 509 -12.89 -35.17 -54.93
N TYR A 510 -14.09 -35.18 -55.51
CA TYR A 510 -14.74 -33.97 -56.04
C TYR A 510 -15.29 -33.05 -54.94
N TYR A 511 -15.48 -33.59 -53.73
CA TYR A 511 -16.05 -32.90 -52.59
C TYR A 511 -15.19 -33.06 -51.34
N TRP A 512 -15.26 -32.08 -50.44
CA TRP A 512 -14.75 -32.22 -49.07
C TRP A 512 -15.80 -31.85 -48.04
N TRP A 513 -15.73 -32.51 -46.88
CA TRP A 513 -16.72 -32.43 -45.82
C TRP A 513 -16.55 -31.20 -44.92
N LEU A 514 -17.68 -30.61 -44.50
CA LEU A 514 -17.76 -29.61 -43.43
C LEU A 514 -18.40 -30.24 -42.18
N ARG A 515 -18.01 -29.83 -40.97
CA ARG A 515 -18.63 -30.32 -39.72
C ARG A 515 -20.07 -29.82 -39.52
N SER A 516 -20.58 -28.94 -40.38
CA SER A 516 -21.96 -28.47 -40.29
C SER A 516 -22.94 -29.49 -40.85
N ARG A 517 -24.08 -29.65 -40.18
CA ARG A 517 -25.21 -30.43 -40.68
C ARG A 517 -25.76 -29.85 -41.99
N GLY A 518 -26.16 -30.70 -42.92
CA GLY A 518 -26.90 -30.32 -44.14
C GLY A 518 -28.40 -30.09 -43.90
N PHE A 519 -29.16 -29.94 -44.98
CA PHE A 519 -30.60 -29.67 -44.92
C PHE A 519 -31.40 -30.81 -44.26
N ASP A 520 -31.14 -32.05 -44.67
CA ASP A 520 -31.84 -33.24 -44.16
C ASP A 520 -31.15 -33.86 -42.92
N PRO A 521 -31.87 -34.61 -42.05
CA PRO A 521 -31.31 -35.17 -40.81
C PRO A 521 -30.15 -36.15 -40.98
N ASN A 522 -29.90 -36.65 -42.18
CA ASN A 522 -28.87 -37.62 -42.54
C ASN A 522 -27.87 -37.05 -43.58
N LYS A 523 -27.76 -35.72 -43.68
CA LYS A 523 -26.81 -35.02 -44.56
C LYS A 523 -25.79 -34.19 -43.80
N ALA A 524 -24.59 -34.09 -44.36
CA ALA A 524 -23.53 -33.19 -43.95
C ALA A 524 -23.31 -32.10 -45.01
N ALA A 525 -23.00 -30.88 -44.59
CA ALA A 525 -22.59 -29.82 -45.51
C ALA A 525 -21.24 -30.15 -46.15
N ARG A 526 -20.99 -29.63 -47.36
CA ARG A 526 -19.78 -29.92 -48.14
C ARG A 526 -19.34 -28.73 -48.98
N VAL A 527 -18.15 -28.84 -49.56
CA VAL A 527 -17.61 -27.90 -50.56
C VAL A 527 -17.16 -28.66 -51.81
N GLU A 528 -17.39 -28.11 -52.99
CA GLU A 528 -16.93 -28.64 -54.29
C GLU A 528 -15.46 -28.22 -54.55
N CYS A 529 -14.57 -29.15 -54.90
CA CYS A 529 -13.13 -28.86 -55.01
C CYS A 529 -12.75 -27.96 -56.20
N GLU A 530 -13.43 -28.04 -57.35
CA GLU A 530 -13.04 -27.25 -58.54
C GLU A 530 -13.62 -25.83 -58.50
N GLU A 531 -14.85 -25.67 -58.03
CA GLU A 531 -15.54 -24.38 -57.99
C GLU A 531 -15.37 -23.66 -56.64
N GLY A 532 -15.08 -24.39 -55.54
CA GLY A 532 -14.98 -23.82 -54.20
C GLY A 532 -16.35 -23.52 -53.56
N ASP A 533 -17.43 -23.98 -54.17
CA ASP A 533 -18.81 -23.66 -53.78
C ASP A 533 -19.24 -24.39 -52.50
N VAL A 534 -19.81 -23.64 -51.54
CA VAL A 534 -20.28 -24.18 -50.26
C VAL A 534 -21.73 -24.66 -50.38
N SER A 535 -21.93 -25.96 -50.24
CA SER A 535 -23.26 -26.58 -50.27
C SER A 535 -23.79 -26.83 -48.86
N SER A 536 -24.48 -25.83 -48.32
CA SER A 536 -25.24 -25.93 -47.06
C SER A 536 -26.44 -26.88 -47.14
N TYR A 537 -26.93 -27.19 -48.34
CA TYR A 537 -27.89 -28.28 -48.56
C TYR A 537 -27.29 -29.64 -48.20
N GLY A 538 -25.99 -29.81 -48.46
CA GLY A 538 -25.21 -30.98 -48.08
C GLY A 538 -25.44 -32.22 -48.95
N ASP A 539 -24.73 -33.29 -48.62
CA ASP A 539 -24.99 -34.63 -49.18
C ASP A 539 -25.09 -35.70 -48.09
N ASN A 540 -25.56 -36.86 -48.51
CA ASN A 540 -25.80 -38.04 -47.70
C ASN A 540 -24.54 -38.44 -46.91
N ALA A 541 -24.60 -38.43 -45.59
CA ALA A 541 -23.46 -38.57 -44.69
C ALA A 541 -22.83 -40.00 -44.65
N TRP A 542 -23.39 -40.95 -45.40
CA TRP A 542 -22.81 -42.27 -45.66
C TRP A 542 -22.02 -42.37 -46.98
N TYR A 543 -21.95 -41.29 -47.76
CA TYR A 543 -21.00 -41.17 -48.86
C TYR A 543 -19.58 -40.91 -48.34
N GLU A 544 -18.59 -41.20 -49.17
CA GLU A 544 -17.17 -41.08 -48.84
C GLU A 544 -16.57 -39.94 -49.65
N PHE A 545 -16.26 -38.82 -48.98
CA PHE A 545 -15.68 -37.61 -49.56
C PHE A 545 -14.40 -37.22 -48.84
N GLY A 546 -13.69 -36.20 -49.37
CA GLY A 546 -12.43 -35.73 -48.84
C GLY A 546 -12.54 -35.20 -47.40
N VAL A 547 -11.59 -35.61 -46.56
CA VAL A 547 -11.38 -35.06 -45.22
C VAL A 547 -10.30 -33.98 -45.33
N ARG A 548 -10.70 -32.72 -45.14
CA ARG A 548 -9.84 -31.54 -45.27
C ARG A 548 -9.84 -30.75 -43.95
N PRO A 549 -9.01 -31.13 -42.97
CA PRO A 549 -9.04 -30.49 -41.66
C PRO A 549 -8.38 -29.11 -41.66
N ALA A 550 -8.82 -28.30 -40.70
CA ALA A 550 -8.05 -27.24 -40.10
C ALA A 550 -7.38 -27.69 -38.79
N LEU A 551 -6.35 -26.95 -38.38
CA LEU A 551 -5.66 -27.08 -37.10
C LEU A 551 -5.29 -25.69 -36.57
N LYS A 552 -5.07 -25.54 -35.25
CA LYS A 552 -4.54 -24.31 -34.64
C LYS A 552 -3.12 -24.57 -34.15
N LEU A 553 -2.16 -23.84 -34.70
CA LEU A 553 -0.73 -24.04 -34.45
C LEU A 553 -0.23 -23.07 -33.38
N ASP A 554 0.42 -23.61 -32.34
CA ASP A 554 1.08 -22.84 -31.28
C ASP A 554 2.44 -22.35 -31.77
N LEU A 555 2.59 -21.02 -31.91
CA LEU A 555 3.82 -20.40 -32.40
C LEU A 555 4.98 -20.52 -31.42
N SER A 556 4.74 -20.77 -30.13
CA SER A 556 5.83 -21.02 -29.17
C SER A 556 6.53 -22.38 -29.40
N LYS A 557 5.86 -23.31 -30.11
CA LYS A 557 6.37 -24.65 -30.40
C LYS A 557 6.98 -24.78 -31.81
N VAL A 558 6.93 -23.73 -32.63
CA VAL A 558 7.49 -23.73 -33.99
C VAL A 558 8.30 -22.47 -34.31
N THR A 559 9.25 -22.63 -35.21
CA THR A 559 9.94 -21.53 -35.90
C THR A 559 9.40 -21.40 -37.32
N PHE A 560 9.28 -20.17 -37.84
CA PHE A 560 8.82 -19.91 -39.22
C PHE A 560 9.93 -19.33 -40.10
N ASP A 561 10.40 -20.13 -41.06
CA ASP A 561 11.25 -19.62 -42.14
C ASP A 561 10.37 -18.89 -43.17
N SER A 562 10.39 -17.57 -43.15
CA SER A 562 9.64 -16.72 -44.08
C SER A 562 10.09 -16.83 -45.55
N SER A 563 11.29 -17.37 -45.81
CA SER A 563 11.84 -17.54 -47.16
C SER A 563 11.35 -18.83 -47.83
N THR A 564 11.23 -19.94 -47.09
CA THR A 564 10.63 -21.20 -47.58
C THR A 564 9.15 -21.36 -47.21
N LYS A 565 8.64 -20.48 -46.33
CA LYS A 565 7.28 -20.49 -45.75
C LYS A 565 6.98 -21.78 -44.98
N LYS A 566 7.96 -22.28 -44.24
CA LYS A 566 7.88 -23.53 -43.47
C LYS A 566 7.87 -23.25 -41.96
N PHE A 567 6.94 -23.92 -41.27
CA PHE A 567 6.96 -24.13 -39.83
C PHE A 567 7.71 -25.42 -39.50
N GLU A 568 8.73 -25.33 -38.64
CA GLU A 568 9.47 -26.48 -38.08
C GLU A 568 9.45 -26.39 -36.55
N LEU A 569 9.42 -27.53 -35.84
CA LEU A 569 9.38 -27.53 -34.37
C LEU A 569 10.60 -26.79 -33.79
N THR A 570 10.36 -25.97 -32.76
CA THR A 570 11.42 -25.23 -32.08
C THR A 570 12.41 -26.21 -31.43
N PRO A 571 13.73 -26.09 -31.67
CA PRO A 571 14.72 -26.98 -31.06
C PRO A 571 14.68 -26.90 -29.54
N VAL A 572 14.41 -28.04 -28.89
CA VAL A 572 14.46 -28.17 -27.43
C VAL A 572 15.93 -28.07 -26.98
N VAL A 573 16.25 -27.03 -26.21
CA VAL A 573 17.58 -26.84 -25.63
C VAL A 573 17.62 -27.53 -24.28
N GLU A 574 18.51 -28.50 -24.11
CA GLU A 574 18.76 -29.17 -22.83
C GLU A 574 19.64 -28.33 -21.91
N TYR A 575 19.23 -28.17 -20.65
CA TYR A 575 20.04 -27.56 -19.59
C TYR A 575 20.66 -28.65 -18.69
N PRO A 576 21.81 -28.38 -18.03
CA PRO A 576 22.52 -29.35 -17.20
C PRO A 576 21.94 -29.46 -15.77
N LEU A 577 20.61 -29.49 -15.68
CA LEU A 577 19.81 -29.56 -14.46
C LEU A 577 18.72 -30.61 -14.63
N TRP A 578 18.52 -31.43 -13.60
CA TRP A 578 17.43 -32.41 -13.52
C TRP A 578 16.69 -32.25 -12.18
N VAL A 579 15.36 -32.32 -12.21
CA VAL A 579 14.48 -32.28 -11.03
C VAL A 579 13.45 -33.40 -11.18
N GLY A 580 13.25 -34.22 -10.15
CA GLY A 580 12.33 -35.36 -10.24
C GLY A 580 12.79 -36.46 -11.21
N GLY A 581 14.00 -36.37 -11.76
CA GLY A 581 14.45 -37.18 -12.90
C GLY A 581 14.08 -36.61 -14.27
N VAL A 582 13.22 -35.59 -14.34
CA VAL A 582 12.96 -34.80 -15.54
C VAL A 582 14.15 -33.88 -15.80
N GLN A 583 14.61 -33.81 -17.04
CA GLN A 583 15.65 -32.86 -17.46
C GLN A 583 15.01 -31.50 -17.71
N VAL A 584 15.65 -30.42 -17.27
CA VAL A 584 15.18 -29.06 -17.55
C VAL A 584 15.61 -28.66 -18.95
N THR A 585 14.68 -28.09 -19.71
CA THR A 585 14.85 -27.71 -21.11
C THR A 585 14.16 -26.38 -21.42
N SER A 586 14.42 -25.79 -22.58
CA SER A 586 13.70 -24.58 -23.03
C SER A 586 12.19 -24.76 -23.14
N ALA A 587 11.67 -26.00 -23.20
CA ALA A 587 10.24 -26.30 -23.34
C ALA A 587 9.50 -26.50 -22.01
N ASN A 588 10.22 -26.78 -20.91
CA ASN A 588 9.66 -27.03 -19.57
C ASN A 588 10.39 -26.24 -18.46
N LYS A 589 11.15 -25.19 -18.78
CA LYS A 589 11.86 -24.40 -17.75
C LYS A 589 10.90 -23.69 -16.78
N ASP A 590 9.71 -23.30 -17.23
CA ASP A 590 8.78 -22.48 -16.43
C ASP A 590 7.87 -23.34 -15.52
N ASP A 591 7.61 -24.59 -15.91
CA ASP A 591 7.16 -25.66 -15.03
C ASP A 591 7.86 -26.96 -15.41
N VAL A 592 8.81 -27.38 -14.57
CA VAL A 592 9.69 -28.54 -14.82
C VAL A 592 8.96 -29.87 -14.64
N LEU A 593 7.88 -29.90 -13.84
CA LEU A 593 7.22 -31.15 -13.43
C LEU A 593 5.83 -31.34 -14.06
N GLY A 594 5.07 -30.27 -14.32
CA GLY A 594 3.80 -30.28 -15.07
C GLY A 594 2.59 -30.86 -14.34
N ASP A 595 2.77 -32.00 -13.66
CA ASP A 595 1.74 -32.71 -12.87
C ASP A 595 2.01 -32.55 -11.36
N THR A 596 1.95 -31.32 -10.85
CA THR A 596 2.10 -31.00 -9.41
C THR A 596 0.74 -30.77 -8.72
N ASP A 597 0.74 -30.78 -7.37
CA ASP A 597 -0.44 -30.41 -6.57
C ASP A 597 -0.86 -28.95 -6.84
N GLU A 598 -2.14 -28.63 -6.68
CA GLU A 598 -2.73 -27.32 -7.04
C GLU A 598 -2.02 -26.15 -6.34
N GLY A 599 -1.36 -25.29 -7.14
CA GLY A 599 -0.58 -24.14 -6.68
C GLY A 599 0.90 -24.41 -6.40
N ALA A 600 1.35 -25.66 -6.43
CA ALA A 600 2.77 -26.02 -6.29
C ALA A 600 3.49 -25.99 -7.64
N THR A 601 4.73 -25.47 -7.69
CA THR A 601 5.50 -25.29 -8.95
C THR A 601 7.02 -25.48 -8.78
N VAL A 602 7.68 -25.83 -9.89
CA VAL A 602 9.14 -25.80 -10.05
C VAL A 602 9.48 -25.01 -11.31
N SER A 603 10.16 -23.86 -11.17
CA SER A 603 10.60 -23.05 -12.32
C SER A 603 12.10 -22.79 -12.30
N TYR A 604 12.70 -22.64 -13.47
CA TYR A 604 14.13 -22.45 -13.67
C TYR A 604 14.40 -21.25 -14.59
N ASP A 605 14.92 -20.19 -13.99
CA ASP A 605 15.49 -19.05 -14.69
C ASP A 605 16.90 -19.41 -15.15
N VAL A 606 17.08 -19.36 -16.47
CA VAL A 606 18.29 -19.77 -17.18
C VAL A 606 19.39 -18.71 -17.07
N ASP A 607 19.01 -17.43 -17.06
CA ASP A 607 19.93 -16.29 -17.14
C ASP A 607 20.52 -15.97 -15.76
N THR A 608 19.75 -16.16 -14.67
CA THR A 608 20.28 -16.10 -13.30
C THR A 608 20.68 -17.47 -12.72
N ASN A 609 20.50 -18.56 -13.48
CA ASN A 609 20.79 -19.95 -13.07
C ASN A 609 20.12 -20.28 -11.72
N LYS A 610 18.81 -19.99 -11.63
CA LYS A 610 17.99 -20.00 -10.41
C LYS A 610 16.82 -20.97 -10.54
N LEU A 611 16.83 -21.98 -9.70
CA LEU A 611 15.71 -22.91 -9.50
C LEU A 611 14.80 -22.38 -8.38
N THR A 612 13.53 -22.12 -8.67
CA THR A 612 12.52 -21.75 -7.68
C THR A 612 11.68 -22.97 -7.31
N LEU A 613 11.47 -23.20 -6.02
CA LEU A 613 10.64 -24.27 -5.48
C LEU A 613 9.48 -23.68 -4.69
N ASN A 614 8.25 -24.09 -5.01
CA ASN A 614 7.05 -23.65 -4.33
C ASN A 614 6.14 -24.85 -3.98
N GLY A 615 6.20 -25.34 -2.75
CA GLY A 615 5.26 -26.32 -2.18
C GLY A 615 5.39 -27.76 -2.67
N VAL A 616 6.46 -28.10 -3.40
CA VAL A 616 6.57 -29.35 -4.17
C VAL A 616 7.08 -30.56 -3.36
N ASP A 617 6.67 -31.78 -3.75
CA ASP A 617 7.11 -33.05 -3.12
C ASP A 617 7.84 -33.95 -4.15
N ILE A 618 9.17 -33.81 -4.25
CA ILE A 618 9.99 -34.44 -5.29
C ILE A 618 10.40 -35.86 -4.85
N ALA A 619 9.61 -36.86 -5.26
CA ALA A 619 9.78 -38.28 -4.93
C ALA A 619 10.61 -39.10 -5.95
N ALA A 620 10.77 -38.61 -7.17
CA ALA A 620 11.53 -39.23 -8.26
C ALA A 620 12.91 -38.55 -8.44
N GLY A 621 13.82 -39.13 -9.23
CA GLY A 621 15.19 -38.62 -9.36
C GLY A 621 15.98 -39.16 -10.55
N TYR A 622 16.99 -38.40 -10.96
CA TYR A 622 17.90 -38.73 -12.05
C TYR A 622 18.98 -39.72 -11.59
N THR A 623 19.44 -40.62 -12.46
CA THR A 623 20.55 -41.54 -12.16
C THR A 623 21.56 -41.45 -13.31
N GLU A 624 22.74 -40.92 -13.05
CA GLU A 624 23.77 -40.69 -14.08
C GLU A 624 24.26 -42.03 -14.69
N PRO A 625 24.30 -42.18 -16.03
CA PRO A 625 24.69 -43.43 -16.67
C PRO A 625 26.07 -43.96 -16.24
N GLY A 626 26.08 -45.12 -15.57
CA GLY A 626 27.28 -45.76 -15.04
C GLY A 626 27.52 -45.56 -13.54
N TYR A 627 26.76 -44.67 -12.90
CA TYR A 627 26.74 -44.48 -11.44
C TYR A 627 25.59 -45.26 -10.79
N ASN A 628 25.63 -45.40 -9.46
CA ASN A 628 24.63 -46.12 -8.66
C ASN A 628 23.87 -45.22 -7.68
N SER A 629 24.03 -43.91 -7.80
CA SER A 629 23.34 -42.87 -7.03
C SER A 629 22.21 -42.26 -7.84
N THR A 630 21.03 -42.21 -7.23
CA THR A 630 19.85 -41.51 -7.74
C THR A 630 19.70 -40.20 -6.98
N SER A 631 19.51 -39.09 -7.71
CA SER A 631 19.58 -37.73 -7.20
C SER A 631 18.30 -36.94 -7.55
N GLY A 632 17.63 -36.38 -6.54
CA GLY A 632 16.29 -35.75 -6.69
C GLY A 632 16.32 -34.40 -7.39
N ILE A 633 17.30 -33.57 -7.03
CA ILE A 633 17.79 -32.46 -7.83
C ILE A 633 19.25 -32.78 -8.16
N TYR A 634 19.65 -32.72 -9.43
CA TYR A 634 21.02 -32.97 -9.88
C TYR A 634 21.47 -31.87 -10.85
N TYR A 635 22.63 -31.27 -10.59
CA TYR A 635 23.20 -30.19 -11.41
C TYR A 635 24.65 -30.46 -11.82
N SER A 636 24.90 -30.48 -13.13
CA SER A 636 26.21 -30.72 -13.74
C SER A 636 26.76 -29.51 -14.53
N GLY A 637 26.10 -28.35 -14.45
CA GLY A 637 26.52 -27.12 -15.13
C GLY A 637 27.85 -26.55 -14.62
N ASN A 638 28.28 -25.45 -15.25
CA ASN A 638 29.58 -24.84 -14.96
C ASN A 638 29.57 -23.79 -13.85
N ASP A 639 28.40 -23.26 -13.51
CA ASP A 639 28.25 -22.08 -12.69
C ASP A 639 27.56 -22.40 -11.35
N SER A 640 27.37 -21.40 -10.48
CA SER A 640 26.77 -21.62 -9.16
C SER A 640 25.25 -21.66 -9.27
N LEU A 641 24.61 -22.74 -8.82
CA LEU A 641 23.14 -22.87 -8.85
C LEU A 641 22.52 -22.13 -7.66
N SER A 642 21.57 -21.26 -7.92
CA SER A 642 20.70 -20.69 -6.89
C SER A 642 19.45 -21.57 -6.74
N ILE A 643 19.06 -21.89 -5.50
CA ILE A 643 17.80 -22.54 -5.16
C ILE A 643 17.03 -21.59 -4.25
N VAL A 644 15.85 -21.17 -4.68
CA VAL A 644 15.01 -20.20 -3.96
C VAL A 644 13.69 -20.86 -3.55
N LEU A 645 13.34 -20.73 -2.28
CA LEU A 645 12.11 -21.23 -1.69
C LEU A 645 11.11 -20.08 -1.58
N SER A 646 9.92 -20.26 -2.14
CA SER A 646 8.84 -19.28 -2.00
C SER A 646 8.41 -19.11 -0.54
N GLU A 647 7.92 -17.93 -0.18
CA GLU A 647 7.38 -17.63 1.16
C GLU A 647 6.29 -18.64 1.57
N ASP A 648 6.26 -19.01 2.86
CA ASP A 648 5.39 -20.04 3.50
C ASP A 648 5.39 -21.46 2.86
N SER A 649 6.14 -21.71 1.79
CA SER A 649 6.10 -22.99 1.07
C SER A 649 6.82 -24.14 1.79
N ASP A 650 6.23 -25.35 1.83
CA ASP A 650 6.85 -26.56 2.42
C ASP A 650 7.30 -27.57 1.35
N ASN A 651 8.52 -27.39 0.87
CA ASN A 651 9.12 -28.18 -0.21
C ASN A 651 9.78 -29.44 0.35
N LYS A 652 9.71 -30.57 -0.37
CA LYS A 652 10.42 -31.80 -0.02
C LYS A 652 11.14 -32.40 -1.22
N VAL A 653 12.26 -33.09 -0.95
CA VAL A 653 13.05 -33.82 -1.94
C VAL A 653 13.52 -35.13 -1.31
N GLY A 654 13.03 -36.28 -1.78
CA GLY A 654 13.33 -37.58 -1.17
C GLY A 654 13.12 -38.75 -2.13
N VAL A 655 14.21 -39.28 -2.68
CA VAL A 655 14.17 -40.19 -3.84
C VAL A 655 14.30 -41.67 -3.49
N THR A 656 13.71 -42.53 -4.32
CA THR A 656 13.93 -43.98 -4.26
C THR A 656 15.15 -44.41 -5.09
N GLY A 657 16.02 -45.24 -4.51
CA GLY A 657 17.27 -45.68 -5.16
C GLY A 657 18.15 -46.54 -4.23
N ASN A 658 19.25 -47.11 -4.75
CA ASN A 658 20.20 -47.90 -3.95
C ASN A 658 21.09 -47.01 -3.07
N VAL A 659 21.74 -46.03 -3.70
CA VAL A 659 22.30 -44.84 -3.05
C VAL A 659 21.40 -43.68 -3.46
N GLN A 660 21.01 -42.85 -2.51
CA GLN A 660 20.07 -41.75 -2.71
C GLN A 660 20.77 -40.45 -2.35
N ILE A 661 20.56 -39.41 -3.14
CA ILE A 661 21.00 -38.05 -2.83
C ILE A 661 19.78 -37.14 -3.02
N GLY A 662 19.46 -36.33 -2.02
CA GLY A 662 18.33 -35.41 -2.17
C GLY A 662 18.66 -34.32 -3.20
N ILE A 663 19.75 -33.58 -2.94
CA ILE A 663 20.26 -32.53 -3.84
C ILE A 663 21.74 -32.75 -4.11
N GLU A 664 22.13 -32.83 -5.39
CA GLU A 664 23.50 -33.04 -5.85
C GLU A 664 23.95 -31.94 -6.83
N SER A 665 25.17 -31.42 -6.64
CA SER A 665 25.81 -30.51 -7.59
C SER A 665 27.33 -30.70 -7.68
N SER A 666 27.86 -30.53 -8.89
CA SER A 666 29.30 -30.40 -9.15
C SER A 666 29.85 -28.97 -8.97
N ARG A 667 28.99 -28.03 -8.57
CA ARG A 667 29.30 -26.60 -8.35
C ARG A 667 28.74 -26.15 -7.00
N ASN A 668 28.86 -24.84 -6.73
CA ASN A 668 28.29 -24.25 -5.54
C ASN A 668 26.76 -24.28 -5.63
N ILE A 669 26.10 -24.46 -4.49
CA ILE A 669 24.67 -24.21 -4.32
C ILE A 669 24.50 -23.07 -3.31
N THR A 670 23.59 -22.14 -3.59
CA THR A 670 23.00 -21.25 -2.57
C THR A 670 21.54 -21.66 -2.39
N ILE A 671 21.11 -21.93 -1.16
CA ILE A 671 19.68 -22.15 -0.82
C ILE A 671 19.19 -20.92 -0.03
N SER A 672 18.05 -20.36 -0.42
CA SER A 672 17.55 -19.11 0.19
C SER A 672 16.04 -18.91 0.06
N GLY A 673 15.49 -17.95 0.83
CA GLY A 673 14.07 -17.57 0.81
C GLY A 673 13.30 -18.14 1.99
N ALA A 674 12.26 -17.42 2.43
CA ALA A 674 11.55 -17.66 3.70
C ALA A 674 10.83 -19.02 3.81
N GLY A 675 10.72 -19.76 2.70
CA GLY A 675 10.15 -21.10 2.68
C GLY A 675 10.95 -22.15 3.43
N LYS A 676 10.35 -23.33 3.47
CA LYS A 676 10.84 -24.55 4.11
C LYS A 676 11.24 -25.59 3.08
N LEU A 677 12.30 -26.34 3.35
CA LEU A 677 12.84 -27.39 2.49
C LEU A 677 13.22 -28.62 3.31
N THR A 678 12.65 -29.79 2.98
CA THR A 678 12.90 -31.07 3.64
C THR A 678 13.61 -32.04 2.69
N VAL A 679 14.89 -32.31 2.90
CA VAL A 679 15.73 -33.12 1.99
C VAL A 679 16.09 -34.46 2.62
N LYS A 680 15.87 -35.58 1.91
CA LYS A 680 16.10 -36.94 2.40
C LYS A 680 16.90 -37.82 1.43
N GLY A 681 17.90 -38.51 1.96
CA GLY A 681 18.59 -39.64 1.30
C GLY A 681 18.69 -40.83 2.25
N SER A 682 17.89 -41.88 2.04
CA SER A 682 17.63 -42.94 3.02
C SER A 682 18.22 -44.32 2.70
N GLY A 683 18.81 -44.54 1.51
CA GLY A 683 19.52 -45.78 1.16
C GLY A 683 20.93 -45.90 1.80
N ASN A 684 21.62 -47.03 1.63
CA ASN A 684 22.99 -47.16 2.17
C ASN A 684 23.95 -46.15 1.50
N TYR A 685 24.84 -45.54 2.29
CA TYR A 685 25.75 -44.45 1.87
C TYR A 685 25.08 -43.18 1.33
N SER A 686 23.77 -43.01 1.53
CA SER A 686 23.01 -41.85 1.04
C SER A 686 23.30 -40.56 1.79
N VAL A 687 23.10 -39.45 1.09
CA VAL A 687 23.37 -38.09 1.56
C VAL A 687 22.13 -37.22 1.37
N GLY A 688 21.85 -36.28 2.26
CA GLY A 688 20.78 -35.31 2.03
C GLY A 688 21.17 -34.30 0.95
N ILE A 689 22.17 -33.46 1.22
CA ILE A 689 22.69 -32.46 0.26
C ILE A 689 24.20 -32.68 0.00
N LYS A 690 24.60 -32.70 -1.26
CA LYS A 690 25.98 -32.92 -1.75
C LYS A 690 26.38 -31.87 -2.79
N ALA A 691 27.16 -30.86 -2.40
CA ALA A 691 27.56 -29.75 -3.29
C ALA A 691 29.09 -29.57 -3.34
N TYR A 692 29.61 -28.76 -4.29
CA TYR A 692 31.03 -28.35 -4.25
C TYR A 692 31.27 -27.38 -3.08
N ALA A 693 30.43 -26.36 -2.95
CA ALA A 693 30.25 -25.58 -1.73
C ALA A 693 28.75 -25.35 -1.50
N LEU A 694 28.33 -25.07 -0.27
CA LEU A 694 26.93 -24.84 0.06
C LEU A 694 26.79 -23.57 0.90
N THR A 695 25.99 -22.63 0.43
CA THR A 695 25.55 -21.46 1.19
C THR A 695 24.07 -21.61 1.51
N MET A 696 23.67 -21.27 2.75
CA MET A 696 22.28 -21.28 3.20
C MET A 696 21.99 -19.96 3.92
N LYS A 697 20.85 -19.35 3.59
CA LYS A 697 20.39 -18.09 4.21
C LYS A 697 18.86 -18.06 4.28
N ASP A 698 18.32 -17.39 5.28
CA ASP A 698 16.93 -16.88 5.33
C ASP A 698 15.81 -17.96 5.23
N ALA A 699 16.11 -19.25 5.44
CA ALA A 699 15.24 -20.40 5.14
C ALA A 699 15.15 -21.43 6.30
N GLU A 700 14.10 -22.26 6.34
CA GLU A 700 14.09 -23.48 7.18
C GLU A 700 14.48 -24.72 6.36
N ILE A 701 15.65 -25.29 6.63
CA ILE A 701 16.21 -26.41 5.87
C ILE A 701 16.39 -27.63 6.80
N ASN A 702 15.63 -28.70 6.52
CA ASN A 702 15.61 -29.95 7.27
C ASN A 702 16.23 -31.07 6.42
N VAL A 703 17.44 -31.51 6.76
CA VAL A 703 18.24 -32.45 5.96
C VAL A 703 18.47 -33.76 6.72
N GLU A 704 18.13 -34.89 6.10
CA GLU A 704 18.38 -36.23 6.64
C GLU A 704 19.11 -37.10 5.61
N GLY A 705 20.26 -37.66 5.99
CA GLY A 705 21.00 -38.64 5.20
C GLY A 705 21.36 -39.86 6.03
N ALA A 706 21.19 -41.06 5.47
CA ALA A 706 21.56 -42.31 6.12
C ALA A 706 23.07 -42.39 6.44
N PHE A 707 23.92 -41.74 5.64
CA PHE A 707 25.33 -41.53 5.94
C PHE A 707 25.60 -40.11 6.44
N ASN A 708 25.68 -39.11 5.56
CA ASN A 708 25.88 -37.71 5.95
C ASN A 708 24.61 -36.90 5.68
N GLY A 709 24.23 -35.98 6.58
CA GLY A 709 23.11 -35.07 6.30
C GLY A 709 23.47 -34.11 5.18
N ILE A 710 24.39 -33.21 5.47
CA ILE A 710 25.01 -32.30 4.50
C ILE A 710 26.47 -32.72 4.28
N GLN A 711 26.93 -32.70 3.02
CA GLN A 711 28.31 -32.99 2.65
C GLN A 711 28.80 -32.07 1.53
N THR A 712 30.04 -31.59 1.60
CA THR A 712 30.74 -31.05 0.43
C THR A 712 31.65 -32.08 -0.24
N GLN A 713 31.93 -31.85 -1.53
CA GLN A 713 32.91 -32.64 -2.27
C GLN A 713 34.33 -32.48 -1.68
N LYS A 714 35.21 -33.44 -1.97
CA LYS A 714 36.55 -33.56 -1.36
C LYS A 714 37.38 -32.27 -1.40
N TYR A 715 37.28 -31.51 -2.49
CA TYR A 715 38.02 -30.27 -2.76
C TYR A 715 37.14 -29.00 -2.62
N GLY A 716 36.03 -29.12 -1.89
CA GLY A 716 34.95 -28.12 -1.83
C GLY A 716 35.14 -27.01 -0.80
N TYR A 717 34.65 -25.81 -1.11
CA TYR A 717 34.77 -24.59 -0.28
C TYR A 717 33.74 -24.51 0.87
N GLY A 718 33.53 -25.62 1.59
CA GLY A 718 32.81 -25.65 2.86
C GLY A 718 31.30 -25.39 2.80
N VAL A 719 30.72 -25.21 3.98
CA VAL A 719 29.28 -25.01 4.20
C VAL A 719 29.07 -23.75 5.01
N ASN A 720 28.43 -22.73 4.46
CA ASN A 720 28.20 -21.46 5.13
C ASN A 720 26.70 -21.29 5.42
N ILE A 721 26.32 -21.35 6.68
CA ILE A 721 24.97 -21.04 7.17
C ILE A 721 25.01 -19.60 7.66
N ILE A 722 24.47 -18.66 6.88
CA ILE A 722 24.51 -17.23 7.17
C ILE A 722 23.39 -16.86 8.15
N SER A 723 22.18 -17.34 7.85
CA SER A 723 20.94 -17.01 8.54
C SER A 723 19.91 -18.14 8.36
N GLY A 724 18.83 -18.11 9.13
CA GLY A 724 17.75 -19.10 9.06
C GLY A 724 18.00 -20.32 9.95
N LYS A 725 17.33 -21.43 9.65
CA LYS A 725 17.20 -22.58 10.55
C LYS A 725 17.57 -23.89 9.85
N VAL A 726 18.69 -24.50 10.23
CA VAL A 726 19.24 -25.70 9.58
C VAL A 726 19.28 -26.88 10.56
N ASN A 727 18.45 -27.89 10.32
CA ASN A 727 18.49 -29.18 11.02
C ASN A 727 19.16 -30.21 10.10
N ALA A 728 20.31 -30.79 10.48
CA ALA A 728 21.08 -31.69 9.63
C ALA A 728 21.45 -33.01 10.35
N ILE A 729 20.93 -34.13 9.86
CA ILE A 729 21.05 -35.46 10.46
C ILE A 729 21.80 -36.41 9.53
N GLY A 730 22.95 -36.92 9.96
CA GLY A 730 23.71 -37.99 9.29
C GLY A 730 23.69 -39.28 10.10
N GLN A 731 22.73 -40.17 9.84
CA GLN A 731 22.38 -41.28 10.75
C GLN A 731 23.59 -42.15 11.17
N THR A 732 24.47 -42.50 10.21
CA THR A 732 25.68 -43.31 10.49
C THR A 732 26.99 -42.54 10.37
N GLY A 733 27.00 -41.39 9.68
CA GLY A 733 28.17 -40.56 9.41
C GLY A 733 28.13 -39.24 10.17
N THR A 734 28.14 -38.13 9.43
CA THR A 734 28.28 -36.76 9.94
C THR A 734 27.02 -35.94 9.69
N GLY A 735 26.58 -35.12 10.65
CA GLY A 735 25.47 -34.18 10.43
C GLY A 735 25.77 -33.19 9.30
N ILE A 736 26.89 -32.46 9.43
CA ILE A 736 27.42 -31.55 8.39
C ILE A 736 28.91 -31.86 8.17
N HIS A 737 29.27 -32.24 6.94
CA HIS A 737 30.62 -32.66 6.57
C HIS A 737 31.27 -31.69 5.56
N SER A 738 32.21 -30.87 6.03
CA SER A 738 32.98 -29.95 5.19
C SER A 738 34.33 -30.52 4.77
N GLY A 739 34.42 -31.02 3.53
CA GLY A 739 35.67 -31.27 2.79
C GLY A 739 36.71 -32.21 3.43
N MET A 740 37.90 -32.25 2.82
CA MET A 740 39.11 -32.80 3.43
C MET A 740 40.13 -31.69 3.69
N MET A 741 40.59 -31.59 4.94
CA MET A 741 41.77 -30.82 5.29
C MET A 741 43.03 -31.53 4.77
N ASP A 742 43.80 -30.88 3.90
CA ASP A 742 45.24 -31.08 3.78
C ASP A 742 45.97 -29.74 3.98
N GLU A 743 47.31 -29.77 4.09
CA GLU A 743 48.12 -28.61 4.47
C GLU A 743 47.95 -27.38 3.56
N ASN A 744 47.40 -27.56 2.35
CA ASN A 744 47.18 -26.52 1.35
C ASN A 744 45.76 -25.91 1.37
N TYR A 745 44.75 -26.61 1.91
CA TYR A 745 43.32 -26.27 1.78
C TYR A 745 42.66 -25.90 3.11
N LYS A 746 43.21 -24.91 3.82
CA LYS A 746 42.75 -24.46 5.15
C LYS A 746 41.40 -23.72 5.17
N THR A 747 40.65 -23.74 4.08
CA THR A 747 39.43 -22.93 3.88
C THR A 747 38.13 -23.69 4.07
N SER A 748 38.13 -25.02 4.03
CA SER A 748 36.91 -25.84 4.03
C SER A 748 36.36 -26.06 5.45
N ALA A 749 35.69 -25.05 6.01
CA ALA A 749 34.95 -25.14 7.28
C ALA A 749 33.43 -25.25 7.08
N VAL A 750 32.74 -25.75 8.11
CA VAL A 750 31.33 -25.39 8.34
C VAL A 750 31.33 -24.05 9.09
N THR A 751 30.77 -23.00 8.50
CA THR A 751 30.64 -21.67 9.09
C THR A 751 29.19 -21.47 9.55
N ILE A 752 28.99 -21.06 10.80
CA ILE A 752 27.69 -20.67 11.36
C ILE A 752 27.74 -19.18 11.70
N GLY A 753 26.87 -18.40 11.04
CA GLY A 753 26.69 -16.97 11.25
C GLY A 753 25.90 -16.62 12.51
N GLU A 754 25.72 -15.32 12.76
CA GLU A 754 25.05 -14.81 13.97
C GLU A 754 23.53 -15.04 13.97
N ASN A 755 22.90 -15.00 12.79
CA ASN A 755 21.45 -15.10 12.61
C ASN A 755 20.99 -16.54 12.27
N ALA A 756 21.80 -17.55 12.64
CA ALA A 756 21.66 -18.93 12.19
C ALA A 756 21.37 -19.91 13.34
N THR A 757 20.16 -20.45 13.38
CA THR A 757 19.83 -21.61 14.25
C THR A 757 20.29 -22.89 13.57
N VAL A 758 21.13 -23.70 14.24
CA VAL A 758 21.66 -24.93 13.66
C VAL A 758 21.60 -26.09 14.63
N VAL A 759 20.98 -27.21 14.23
CA VAL A 759 21.03 -28.48 14.96
C VAL A 759 21.66 -29.55 14.07
N ALA A 760 22.90 -29.92 14.36
CA ALA A 760 23.63 -30.96 13.65
C ALA A 760 23.68 -32.24 14.50
N ILE A 761 23.30 -33.39 13.93
CA ILE A 761 23.33 -34.71 14.56
C ILE A 761 24.06 -35.67 13.62
N GLY A 762 24.99 -36.48 14.14
CA GLY A 762 25.57 -37.56 13.35
C GLY A 762 26.05 -38.75 14.16
N GLY A 763 25.85 -39.95 13.62
CA GLY A 763 26.19 -41.23 14.27
C GLY A 763 27.68 -41.36 14.59
N ASN A 764 28.54 -40.71 13.82
CA ASN A 764 29.98 -40.56 14.09
C ASN A 764 30.29 -39.22 14.78
N LYS A 765 29.89 -38.10 14.16
CA LYS A 765 30.14 -36.70 14.62
C LYS A 765 29.00 -35.79 14.17
N ALA A 766 28.69 -34.71 14.90
CA ALA A 766 27.76 -33.69 14.41
C ALA A 766 28.36 -32.85 13.27
N ILE A 767 29.53 -32.26 13.50
CA ILE A 767 30.28 -31.41 12.56
C ILE A 767 31.76 -31.82 12.59
N ASN A 768 32.45 -31.81 11.44
CA ASN A 768 33.86 -32.22 11.36
C ASN A 768 34.86 -31.08 11.67
N TYR A 769 34.62 -29.88 11.15
CA TYR A 769 35.42 -28.68 11.43
C TYR A 769 34.53 -27.44 11.36
N LEU A 770 34.54 -26.66 12.44
CA LEU A 770 33.56 -25.60 12.70
C LEU A 770 34.24 -24.23 12.80
N LYS A 771 33.67 -23.23 12.13
CA LYS A 771 33.75 -21.80 12.48
C LYS A 771 32.36 -21.38 12.94
N ASN A 772 32.26 -20.59 13.99
CA ASN A 772 30.98 -20.18 14.56
C ASN A 772 31.08 -18.79 15.16
N ALA A 773 30.18 -17.89 14.75
CA ALA A 773 30.02 -16.55 15.30
C ALA A 773 29.33 -16.56 16.68
N ILE A 774 28.50 -17.58 16.94
CA ILE A 774 27.72 -17.73 18.18
C ILE A 774 28.16 -18.95 19.00
N ALA A 775 27.96 -18.87 20.32
CA ALA A 775 28.22 -20.00 21.21
C ALA A 775 27.22 -21.15 20.97
N GLY A 776 27.66 -22.38 21.20
CA GLY A 776 26.84 -23.59 21.02
C GLY A 776 26.82 -24.49 22.25
N ILE A 777 25.96 -25.50 22.21
CA ILE A 777 25.98 -26.64 23.12
C ILE A 777 26.16 -27.90 22.29
N GLY A 778 27.05 -28.80 22.73
CA GLY A 778 27.18 -30.13 22.12
C GLY A 778 27.12 -31.26 23.15
N TRP A 779 26.89 -32.47 22.64
CA TRP A 779 26.73 -33.69 23.42
C TRP A 779 27.52 -34.83 22.78
N THR A 780 28.11 -35.71 23.60
CA THR A 780 28.81 -36.93 23.15
C THR A 780 27.84 -38.03 22.67
N ASP A 781 26.58 -37.94 23.09
CA ASP A 781 25.49 -38.86 22.77
C ASP A 781 24.26 -38.00 22.39
N PRO A 782 23.59 -38.25 21.25
CA PRO A 782 22.47 -37.41 20.79
C PRO A 782 21.16 -37.62 21.58
N GLU A 783 21.02 -38.78 22.25
CA GLU A 783 19.83 -39.17 23.03
C GLU A 783 19.95 -38.72 24.50
N ASP A 784 21.17 -38.75 25.07
CA ASP A 784 21.42 -38.23 26.42
C ASP A 784 21.47 -36.69 26.47
N ASN A 785 20.48 -36.09 27.11
CA ASN A 785 20.45 -34.63 27.31
C ASN A 785 21.31 -34.13 28.48
N THR A 786 22.04 -35.00 29.20
CA THR A 786 22.85 -34.63 30.38
C THR A 786 24.33 -34.36 30.10
N SER A 787 24.95 -34.98 29.08
CA SER A 787 26.35 -34.81 28.65
C SER A 787 26.64 -33.49 27.91
N LYS A 788 26.04 -32.38 28.35
CA LYS A 788 26.19 -31.04 27.77
C LYS A 788 27.62 -30.50 27.93
N THR A 789 28.19 -30.02 26.83
CA THR A 789 29.46 -29.29 26.77
C THR A 789 29.25 -27.98 26.00
N THR A 790 29.73 -26.86 26.52
CA THR A 790 29.69 -25.56 25.82
C THR A 790 30.71 -25.54 24.67
N ILE A 791 30.31 -24.99 23.52
CA ILE A 791 31.15 -24.74 22.35
C ILE A 791 31.38 -23.23 22.28
N SER A 792 32.63 -22.79 22.49
CA SER A 792 33.02 -21.38 22.38
C SER A 792 32.97 -20.88 20.92
N ILE A 793 32.86 -19.58 20.74
CA ILE A 793 32.98 -18.87 19.46
C ILE A 793 34.37 -19.13 18.84
N SER A 794 34.45 -19.27 17.52
CA SER A 794 35.72 -19.51 16.81
C SER A 794 35.70 -18.99 15.38
N SER A 795 36.44 -17.90 15.13
CA SER A 795 36.68 -17.33 13.81
C SER A 795 37.78 -18.07 13.04
N GLU A 796 38.86 -18.49 13.71
CA GLU A 796 39.95 -19.28 13.13
C GLU A 796 39.48 -20.70 12.74
N GLY A 797 38.66 -21.32 13.60
CA GLY A 797 38.02 -22.61 13.38
C GLY A 797 38.59 -23.74 14.24
N GLN A 798 37.72 -24.67 14.64
CA GLN A 798 37.95 -25.71 15.64
C GLN A 798 37.48 -27.09 15.18
N SER A 799 38.25 -28.14 15.50
CA SER A 799 37.82 -29.54 15.38
C SER A 799 37.18 -29.98 16.69
N ILE A 800 35.93 -30.48 16.60
CA ILE A 800 35.13 -30.88 17.76
C ILE A 800 34.74 -32.36 17.59
N ASP A 801 35.79 -33.17 17.41
CA ASP A 801 35.75 -34.55 16.92
C ASP A 801 35.00 -35.58 17.79
N THR A 802 34.57 -35.20 18.99
CA THR A 802 33.95 -36.07 19.99
C THR A 802 32.44 -35.89 20.17
N LEU A 803 31.85 -34.83 19.60
CA LEU A 803 30.43 -34.50 19.82
C LEU A 803 29.56 -35.00 18.66
N LYS A 804 28.50 -35.74 19.00
CA LYS A 804 27.55 -36.38 18.07
C LYS A 804 26.29 -35.57 17.83
N LYS A 805 26.04 -34.59 18.69
CA LYS A 805 25.00 -33.57 18.54
C LYS A 805 25.61 -32.22 18.86
N MET A 806 25.26 -31.20 18.08
CA MET A 806 25.54 -29.81 18.35
C MET A 806 24.27 -29.00 18.08
N ALA A 807 24.01 -28.00 18.92
CA ALA A 807 22.93 -27.05 18.78
C ALA A 807 23.49 -25.65 18.99
N PHE A 808 23.29 -24.79 17.99
CA PHE A 808 23.54 -23.36 18.02
C PHE A 808 22.15 -22.71 18.01
N PRO A 809 21.69 -22.18 19.15
CA PRO A 809 20.35 -21.62 19.26
C PRO A 809 20.29 -20.26 18.56
N GLU A 810 19.08 -19.84 18.20
CA GLU A 810 18.76 -18.43 18.07
C GLU A 810 19.15 -17.72 19.39
N LEU A 811 20.05 -16.73 19.31
CA LEU A 811 20.38 -15.91 20.47
C LEU A 811 19.27 -14.87 20.67
N PRO A 812 18.69 -14.71 21.86
CA PRO A 812 17.75 -13.63 22.13
C PRO A 812 18.42 -12.28 21.87
N ALA A 813 17.73 -11.38 21.17
CA ALA A 813 18.29 -10.07 20.84
C ALA A 813 18.51 -9.22 22.09
N SER A 814 19.69 -8.59 22.18
CA SER A 814 19.97 -7.50 23.10
C SER A 814 18.96 -6.38 22.89
N THR A 815 18.67 -5.61 23.95
CA THR A 815 17.61 -4.59 23.87
C THR A 815 18.15 -3.21 24.20
N VAL A 816 17.84 -2.23 23.35
CA VAL A 816 18.04 -0.82 23.69
C VAL A 816 16.93 -0.44 24.67
N THR A 817 17.23 -0.45 25.97
CA THR A 817 16.28 -0.16 27.05
C THR A 817 16.10 1.33 27.31
N THR A 818 16.99 2.17 26.78
CA THR A 818 16.79 3.62 26.65
C THR A 818 17.48 4.06 25.37
N ALA A 819 16.75 4.68 24.43
CA ALA A 819 17.32 5.17 23.19
C ALA A 819 18.34 6.31 23.46
N PRO A 820 19.35 6.51 22.60
CA PRO A 820 20.13 7.75 22.61
C PRO A 820 19.23 8.94 22.30
N GLU A 821 19.47 10.07 22.96
CA GLU A 821 18.75 11.32 22.71
C GLU A 821 19.63 12.28 21.90
N ALA A 822 19.04 13.02 20.95
CA ALA A 822 19.77 14.00 20.17
C ALA A 822 20.16 15.19 21.06
N ASN A 823 21.43 15.58 21.05
CA ASN A 823 21.86 16.79 21.74
C ASN A 823 21.44 18.03 20.91
N ASP A 824 20.92 19.06 21.58
CA ASP A 824 20.75 20.37 20.95
C ASP A 824 22.13 21.05 20.84
N LEU A 825 22.52 21.42 19.62
CA LEU A 825 23.86 21.86 19.28
C LEU A 825 23.82 23.08 18.36
N THR A 826 24.62 24.09 18.71
CA THR A 826 24.91 25.25 17.85
C THR A 826 26.36 25.19 17.38
N PHE A 827 26.67 25.73 16.20
CA PHE A 827 27.96 25.62 15.54
C PHE A 827 29.03 26.48 16.21
N THR A 828 29.84 25.86 17.07
CA THR A 828 30.96 26.50 17.77
C THR A 828 32.30 26.43 17.02
N GLY A 829 32.31 25.93 15.78
CA GLY A 829 33.54 25.67 15.01
C GLY A 829 34.45 24.60 15.63
N SER A 830 33.93 23.78 16.55
CA SER A 830 34.64 22.74 17.30
C SER A 830 33.82 21.44 17.33
N ALA A 831 34.48 20.30 17.56
CA ALA A 831 33.83 18.99 17.54
C ALA A 831 32.93 18.77 18.78
N GLN A 832 31.64 18.56 18.55
CA GLN A 832 30.58 18.43 19.56
C GLN A 832 29.93 17.04 19.52
N GLU A 833 29.56 16.51 20.68
CA GLU A 833 28.91 15.19 20.81
C GLU A 833 27.47 15.25 20.35
N LEU A 834 27.11 14.42 19.36
CA LEU A 834 25.82 14.49 18.65
C LEU A 834 24.64 13.92 19.45
N VAL A 835 24.88 12.93 20.31
CA VAL A 835 23.83 12.30 21.12
C VAL A 835 24.25 12.18 22.57
N THR A 836 23.29 12.23 23.48
CA THR A 836 23.45 11.66 24.82
C THR A 836 23.31 10.14 24.72
N ALA A 837 24.21 9.40 25.37
CA ALA A 837 24.32 7.96 25.17
C ALA A 837 23.07 7.20 25.66
N GLY A 838 22.57 6.30 24.81
CA GLY A 838 21.53 5.35 25.16
C GLY A 838 22.04 4.21 26.06
N VAL A 839 21.10 3.41 26.57
CA VAL A 839 21.36 2.26 27.45
C VAL A 839 20.91 0.98 26.76
N ALA A 840 21.82 0.00 26.70
CA ALA A 840 21.53 -1.37 26.31
C ALA A 840 21.33 -2.25 27.55
N SER A 841 20.43 -3.24 27.45
CA SER A 841 20.45 -4.44 28.27
C SER A 841 21.00 -5.59 27.45
N ASP A 842 21.81 -6.43 28.10
CA ASP A 842 22.32 -7.68 27.54
C ASP A 842 23.15 -7.49 26.25
N GLY A 843 23.84 -6.35 26.14
CA GLY A 843 24.71 -5.96 25.03
C GLY A 843 25.44 -4.63 25.29
N GLU A 844 26.37 -4.24 24.39
CA GLU A 844 27.06 -2.94 24.42
C GLU A 844 26.44 -1.94 23.44
N MET A 845 26.21 -0.70 23.87
CA MET A 845 25.64 0.34 23.01
C MET A 845 26.68 0.86 22.01
N GLN A 846 26.42 0.72 20.71
CA GLN A 846 27.32 1.20 19.64
C GLN A 846 26.61 2.11 18.63
N TYR A 847 27.42 2.97 17.98
CA TYR A 847 26.99 4.06 17.12
C TYR A 847 27.79 4.11 15.81
N ALA A 848 27.16 4.60 14.74
CA ALA A 848 27.81 4.92 13.46
C ALA A 848 27.19 6.20 12.85
N ILE A 849 27.93 6.87 11.95
CA ILE A 849 27.37 7.95 11.11
C ILE A 849 26.95 7.36 9.77
N GLY A 850 25.68 7.52 9.42
CA GLY A 850 25.11 7.14 8.12
C GLY A 850 24.92 8.33 7.18
N THR A 851 24.46 8.03 5.97
CA THR A 851 24.18 9.02 4.90
C THR A 851 22.72 9.47 4.85
N ASN A 852 21.80 8.69 5.44
CA ASN A 852 20.37 8.96 5.56
C ASN A 852 19.75 8.08 6.67
N THR A 853 18.42 8.07 6.78
CA THR A 853 17.62 7.33 7.78
C THR A 853 17.25 5.89 7.41
N THR A 854 17.49 5.43 6.17
CA THR A 854 17.09 4.10 5.68
C THR A 854 18.27 3.16 5.40
N THR A 855 19.44 3.73 5.09
CA THR A 855 20.66 3.00 4.72
C THR A 855 21.50 2.73 5.96
N VAL A 856 21.31 1.56 6.57
CA VAL A 856 22.08 1.10 7.73
C VAL A 856 23.59 1.08 7.39
N PRO A 857 24.46 1.73 8.18
CA PRO A 857 25.91 1.67 7.97
C PRO A 857 26.44 0.23 8.11
N THR A 858 27.21 -0.23 7.14
CA THR A 858 27.85 -1.57 7.18
C THR A 858 29.23 -1.56 7.84
N THR A 859 29.79 -0.38 8.12
CA THR A 859 31.08 -0.17 8.80
C THR A 859 31.04 1.10 9.65
N GLY A 860 32.02 1.29 10.53
CA GLY A 860 32.16 2.50 11.35
C GLY A 860 31.47 2.45 12.72
N TRP A 861 30.89 1.31 13.11
CA TRP A 861 30.31 1.07 14.42
C TRP A 861 31.35 1.11 15.55
N ASN A 862 31.04 1.82 16.63
CA ASN A 862 31.90 1.98 17.82
C ASN A 862 31.07 2.44 19.04
N ALA A 863 31.52 2.11 20.26
CA ALA A 863 30.86 2.51 21.51
C ALA A 863 31.05 4.00 21.91
N SER A 864 31.89 4.76 21.19
CA SER A 864 32.08 6.20 21.46
C SER A 864 30.96 7.04 20.82
N ILE A 865 30.42 7.99 21.56
CA ILE A 865 29.45 8.98 21.08
C ILE A 865 30.01 9.70 19.83
N PRO A 866 29.32 9.66 18.67
CA PRO A 866 29.77 10.34 17.47
C PRO A 866 29.81 11.87 17.62
N LYS A 867 30.69 12.52 16.85
CA LYS A 867 30.88 13.98 16.91
C LYS A 867 30.76 14.65 15.55
N GLY A 868 29.99 15.72 15.49
CA GLY A 868 29.95 16.66 14.37
C GLY A 868 30.81 17.89 14.68
N THR A 869 31.24 18.62 13.64
CA THR A 869 32.01 19.88 13.81
C THR A 869 31.33 21.02 13.06
N ASP A 870 30.87 20.73 11.84
CA ASP A 870 30.25 21.69 10.93
C ASP A 870 28.74 21.81 11.19
N ALA A 871 28.15 22.95 10.79
CA ALA A 871 26.70 23.12 10.81
C ALA A 871 26.05 22.21 9.75
N GLY A 872 24.97 21.51 10.14
CA GLY A 872 24.29 20.55 9.27
C GLY A 872 23.68 19.37 10.01
N THR A 873 23.03 18.50 9.25
CA THR A 873 22.32 17.30 9.75
C THR A 873 23.19 16.05 9.68
N TYR A 874 23.22 15.29 10.77
CA TYR A 874 23.96 14.06 10.94
C TYR A 874 22.99 12.91 11.27
N TYR A 875 23.10 11.80 10.53
CA TYR A 875 22.33 10.59 10.76
C TYR A 875 23.08 9.66 11.70
N VAL A 876 22.78 9.71 13.00
CA VAL A 876 23.41 8.87 14.01
C VAL A 876 22.65 7.55 14.09
N TRP A 877 23.26 6.50 13.57
CA TRP A 877 22.74 5.14 13.71
C TRP A 877 23.22 4.53 15.03
N TYR A 878 22.37 3.76 15.69
CA TYR A 878 22.65 3.12 16.96
C TYR A 878 22.08 1.69 17.03
N LYS A 879 22.73 0.81 17.81
CA LYS A 879 22.21 -0.51 18.22
C LYS A 879 22.83 -0.95 19.54
N ALA A 880 22.22 -1.93 20.20
CA ALA A 880 22.91 -2.78 21.16
C ALA A 880 23.61 -3.91 20.40
N VAL A 881 24.92 -4.02 20.52
CA VAL A 881 25.72 -5.15 20.01
C VAL A 881 25.71 -6.27 21.06
N GLY A 882 25.48 -7.50 20.62
CA GLY A 882 25.32 -8.67 21.49
C GLY A 882 26.59 -9.10 22.23
N ASP A 883 26.41 -9.95 23.24
CA ASP A 883 27.49 -10.69 23.89
C ASP A 883 27.55 -12.16 23.39
N ASP A 884 28.39 -13.00 24.00
CA ASP A 884 28.54 -14.42 23.64
C ASP A 884 27.21 -15.23 23.64
N VAL A 885 26.12 -14.69 24.23
CA VAL A 885 24.81 -15.36 24.38
C VAL A 885 23.59 -14.51 23.97
N HIS A 886 23.78 -13.32 23.38
CA HIS A 886 22.71 -12.47 22.82
C HIS A 886 23.04 -12.04 21.38
N SER A 887 22.01 -11.81 20.55
CA SER A 887 22.19 -11.26 19.19
C SER A 887 22.08 -9.73 19.19
N ASP A 888 22.65 -9.07 18.18
CA ASP A 888 22.52 -7.62 18.01
C ASP A 888 21.05 -7.18 17.92
N SER A 889 20.73 -6.03 18.51
CA SER A 889 19.43 -5.39 18.31
C SER A 889 19.30 -4.86 16.88
N GLU A 890 18.06 -4.75 16.38
CA GLU A 890 17.79 -4.01 15.14
C GLU A 890 18.40 -2.60 15.18
N PRO A 891 19.17 -2.19 14.15
CA PRO A 891 19.72 -0.84 14.05
C PRO A 891 18.62 0.20 13.89
N LYS A 892 18.74 1.32 14.60
CA LYS A 892 17.82 2.46 14.51
C LYS A 892 18.60 3.75 14.27
N CYS A 893 17.96 4.73 13.62
CA CYS A 893 18.56 6.02 13.32
C CYS A 893 17.95 7.11 14.22
N ILE A 894 18.77 8.04 14.70
CA ILE A 894 18.35 9.32 15.25
C ILE A 894 19.01 10.45 14.45
N ILE A 895 18.21 11.46 14.13
CA ILE A 895 18.64 12.64 13.38
C ILE A 895 19.13 13.69 14.38
N VAL A 896 20.33 14.22 14.17
CA VAL A 896 20.92 15.29 14.96
C VAL A 896 21.27 16.45 14.04
N THR A 897 21.04 17.70 14.44
CA THR A 897 21.44 18.88 13.66
C THR A 897 22.29 19.83 14.49
N ILE A 898 23.46 20.19 13.97
CA ILE A 898 24.25 21.32 14.48
C ILE A 898 23.76 22.58 13.77
N ARG A 899 23.07 23.46 14.49
CA ARG A 899 22.49 24.71 13.99
C ARG A 899 23.56 25.79 13.80
N ALA A 900 23.49 26.63 12.78
CA ALA A 900 24.47 27.71 12.57
C ALA A 900 24.28 28.88 13.56
N GLU A 901 25.36 29.55 13.99
CA GLU A 901 25.27 30.72 14.88
C GLU A 901 24.77 31.99 14.17
N GLY A 902 23.49 32.32 14.40
CA GLY A 902 23.06 33.65 14.85
C GLY A 902 23.03 34.83 13.86
N SER A 903 21.86 35.09 13.28
CA SER A 903 21.40 36.44 12.90
C SER A 903 19.88 36.44 12.87
N GLY A 904 19.23 37.24 13.72
CA GLY A 904 17.77 37.19 13.92
C GLY A 904 17.08 38.54 13.70
N GLY A 905 15.76 38.56 13.90
CA GLY A 905 15.01 39.80 13.96
C GLY A 905 13.48 39.60 13.98
N ASP A 906 12.85 40.13 15.02
CA ASP A 906 11.42 40.37 15.19
C ASP A 906 10.45 39.18 15.07
N GLY A 907 10.03 38.53 16.19
CA GLY A 907 8.71 37.86 16.50
C GLY A 907 7.88 38.17 17.77
N ALA A 908 6.57 37.92 17.88
CA ALA A 908 5.52 37.42 16.97
C ALA A 908 4.21 37.13 17.72
N TYR A 909 3.49 38.10 18.30
CA TYR A 909 2.25 37.84 19.09
C TYR A 909 1.44 36.70 18.45
N VAL A 910 1.19 35.58 19.16
CA VAL A 910 0.28 34.49 18.72
C VAL A 910 -0.70 34.09 19.85
N PRO A 911 -1.90 33.62 19.50
CA PRO A 911 -2.84 32.89 20.36
C PRO A 911 -2.88 31.39 20.26
N SER A 912 -3.51 30.81 21.28
CA SER A 912 -4.33 29.59 21.22
C SER A 912 -5.83 29.92 21.38
N ILE A 913 -6.72 28.98 21.05
CA ILE A 913 -8.19 29.17 21.07
C ILE A 913 -9.00 27.93 21.59
N PRO A 914 -10.34 28.01 21.81
CA PRO A 914 -11.17 27.14 22.64
C PRO A 914 -12.51 26.80 21.95
N THR A 915 -13.59 26.44 22.64
CA THR A 915 -14.79 25.95 21.94
C THR A 915 -16.12 26.36 22.64
N SER A 916 -17.34 26.10 22.12
CA SER A 916 -18.69 26.62 22.58
C SER A 916 -19.86 25.62 22.43
N THR A 917 -20.99 25.59 23.19
CA THR A 917 -22.19 24.72 22.87
C THR A 917 -23.62 25.36 22.61
N THR A 918 -24.52 24.79 21.78
CA THR A 918 -25.96 25.23 21.60
C THR A 918 -26.87 24.03 21.23
N PRO A 919 -28.20 24.05 21.55
CA PRO A 919 -29.09 22.90 21.35
C PRO A 919 -30.01 22.98 20.10
N ALA A 920 -30.80 21.92 19.90
CA ALA A 920 -31.63 21.65 18.71
C ALA A 920 -33.08 22.19 18.74
N GLU A 921 -33.65 22.46 17.55
CA GLU A 921 -35.08 22.68 17.30
C GLU A 921 -35.74 21.47 16.60
N SER A 922 -37.08 21.45 16.50
CA SER A 922 -37.83 20.40 15.79
C SER A 922 -38.91 21.03 14.90
N TYR A 923 -39.10 20.48 13.69
CA TYR A 923 -39.93 21.03 12.62
C TYR A 923 -40.73 19.92 11.90
N THR A 924 -41.67 20.30 11.03
CA THR A 924 -42.42 19.36 10.17
C THR A 924 -42.43 19.85 8.73
N VAL A 925 -41.88 19.04 7.83
CA VAL A 925 -41.79 19.29 6.39
C VAL A 925 -43.15 19.06 5.71
N PRO A 926 -43.67 20.06 4.97
CA PRO A 926 -44.79 19.87 4.06
C PRO A 926 -44.31 19.68 2.61
N VAL A 927 -44.60 18.52 2.00
CA VAL A 927 -44.74 18.46 0.54
C VAL A 927 -45.90 19.36 0.10
N SER A 928 -45.92 19.84 -1.15
CA SER A 928 -46.83 20.93 -1.56
C SER A 928 -47.73 20.63 -2.76
N ASN A 929 -48.66 19.67 -2.60
CA ASN A 929 -49.96 19.62 -3.30
C ASN A 929 -50.92 18.63 -2.58
N GLU A 930 -52.08 18.35 -3.18
CA GLU A 930 -53.32 17.93 -2.50
C GLU A 930 -53.30 16.50 -1.89
N ASN A 931 -52.31 15.68 -2.21
CA ASN A 931 -52.09 14.35 -1.60
C ASN A 931 -50.96 14.39 -0.55
N THR A 932 -51.05 15.32 0.39
CA THR A 932 -49.95 15.73 1.28
C THR A 932 -49.59 14.72 2.38
N VAL A 933 -48.30 14.52 2.63
CA VAL A 933 -47.77 13.85 3.83
C VAL A 933 -46.85 14.82 4.59
N ASN A 934 -47.01 14.91 5.90
CA ASN A 934 -46.13 15.73 6.74
C ASN A 934 -45.14 14.84 7.49
N ILE A 935 -43.85 15.06 7.30
CA ILE A 935 -42.77 14.31 7.96
C ILE A 935 -42.08 15.21 8.99
N SER A 936 -41.82 14.70 10.19
CA SER A 936 -41.12 15.44 11.24
C SER A 936 -39.60 15.38 11.06
N THR A 937 -38.91 16.46 11.43
CA THR A 937 -37.47 16.66 11.20
C THR A 937 -36.83 17.37 12.39
N ASN A 938 -35.64 16.98 12.81
CA ASN A 938 -34.92 17.63 13.92
C ASN A 938 -33.72 18.42 13.39
N ILE A 939 -33.52 19.64 13.90
CA ILE A 939 -32.57 20.62 13.35
C ILE A 939 -31.57 21.03 14.43
N SER A 940 -30.28 20.85 14.18
CA SER A 940 -29.19 21.20 15.09
C SER A 940 -27.92 21.56 14.32
N ALA A 941 -27.21 22.63 14.69
CA ALA A 941 -25.94 23.02 14.07
C ALA A 941 -26.00 23.04 12.52
N GLY A 942 -27.00 23.74 11.98
CA GLY A 942 -27.23 23.83 10.53
C GLY A 942 -27.72 22.56 9.83
N ASN A 943 -27.77 21.40 10.52
CA ASN A 943 -28.18 20.11 9.95
C ASN A 943 -29.63 19.77 10.30
N ALA A 944 -30.47 19.56 9.28
CA ALA A 944 -31.84 19.09 9.41
C ALA A 944 -31.94 17.59 9.11
N VAL A 945 -32.07 16.77 10.15
CA VAL A 945 -32.24 15.31 10.04
C VAL A 945 -33.72 15.00 9.79
N VAL A 946 -34.01 14.36 8.66
CA VAL A 946 -35.37 13.99 8.24
C VAL A 946 -35.68 12.58 8.70
N ASN A 947 -36.84 12.37 9.33
CA ASN A 947 -37.31 11.02 9.68
C ASN A 947 -37.69 10.24 8.42
N GLU A 948 -37.65 8.90 8.49
CA GLU A 948 -37.83 8.04 7.33
C GLU A 948 -39.15 8.30 6.56
N ILE A 949 -39.04 8.47 5.24
CA ILE A 949 -40.20 8.50 4.33
C ILE A 949 -40.54 7.06 3.95
N THR A 950 -41.80 6.65 4.10
CA THR A 950 -42.23 5.27 3.80
C THR A 950 -42.80 5.15 2.39
N GLN A 951 -42.86 3.92 1.84
CA GLN A 951 -43.43 3.72 0.51
C GLN A 951 -44.89 4.17 0.45
N SER A 952 -45.67 3.91 1.50
CA SER A 952 -47.04 4.39 1.61
C SER A 952 -47.16 5.92 1.55
N ASP A 953 -46.10 6.68 1.82
CA ASP A 953 -46.09 8.14 1.71
C ASP A 953 -45.74 8.63 0.30
N ILE A 954 -44.89 7.89 -0.41
CA ILE A 954 -44.64 8.06 -1.86
C ILE A 954 -45.90 7.70 -2.66
N ASP A 955 -46.53 6.55 -2.38
CA ASP A 955 -47.71 6.04 -3.09
C ASP A 955 -48.84 7.07 -3.11
N LYS A 956 -49.09 7.75 -1.97
CA LYS A 956 -50.09 8.84 -1.88
C LYS A 956 -49.83 9.94 -2.90
N ILE A 957 -48.56 10.31 -3.12
CA ILE A 957 -48.15 11.42 -3.99
C ILE A 957 -48.16 10.97 -5.47
N VAL A 958 -47.73 9.74 -5.75
CA VAL A 958 -47.64 9.18 -7.11
C VAL A 958 -49.03 8.87 -7.68
N ASP A 959 -49.86 8.11 -6.94
CA ASP A 959 -51.05 7.39 -7.42
C ASP A 959 -52.32 8.28 -7.57
N SER A 960 -52.16 9.55 -7.95
CA SER A 960 -53.26 10.48 -8.19
C SER A 960 -53.83 10.38 -9.62
N GLU A 961 -54.90 9.60 -9.78
CA GLU A 961 -55.69 9.51 -11.02
C GLU A 961 -56.34 10.86 -11.42
N ASP A 962 -55.62 11.74 -12.12
CA ASP A 962 -56.22 12.82 -12.92
C ASP A 962 -55.58 12.93 -14.31
N ALA A 963 -56.11 12.13 -15.23
CA ALA A 963 -55.56 11.89 -16.58
C ALA A 963 -55.81 13.06 -17.58
N ALA A 964 -55.78 14.31 -17.12
CA ALA A 964 -56.33 15.46 -17.85
C ALA A 964 -55.52 16.77 -17.85
N SER A 965 -54.22 16.76 -17.54
CA SER A 965 -53.36 17.96 -17.68
C SER A 965 -52.03 17.70 -18.39
N THR A 966 -51.94 18.12 -19.66
CA THR A 966 -50.67 18.18 -20.40
C THR A 966 -49.68 19.17 -19.78
N SER A 967 -48.40 18.79 -19.75
CA SER A 967 -47.23 19.62 -19.40
C SER A 967 -47.29 20.32 -18.04
N LYS A 968 -46.86 19.61 -16.99
CA LYS A 968 -46.15 20.17 -15.84
C LYS A 968 -45.31 19.07 -15.20
N ASN A 969 -44.03 19.34 -15.00
CA ASN A 969 -43.14 18.45 -14.28
C ASN A 969 -43.65 18.29 -12.84
N LYS A 970 -43.76 17.04 -12.37
CA LYS A 970 -44.20 16.71 -11.00
C LYS A 970 -42.93 16.47 -10.18
N SER A 971 -42.76 17.18 -9.08
CA SER A 971 -41.60 17.05 -8.19
C SER A 971 -42.03 16.78 -6.76
N ILE A 972 -41.20 16.03 -6.03
CA ILE A 972 -41.40 15.75 -4.60
C ILE A 972 -40.58 16.79 -3.81
N THR A 973 -41.25 17.65 -3.04
CA THR A 973 -40.58 18.75 -2.32
C THR A 973 -40.34 18.43 -0.84
N ILE A 974 -39.08 18.37 -0.41
CA ILE A 974 -38.70 18.33 1.01
C ILE A 974 -38.39 19.77 1.46
N ASP A 975 -39.37 20.46 2.03
CA ASP A 975 -39.25 21.87 2.44
C ASP A 975 -38.99 22.06 3.95
N VAL A 976 -37.74 22.40 4.30
CA VAL A 976 -37.32 22.91 5.62
C VAL A 976 -36.98 24.41 5.59
N SER A 977 -37.29 25.13 4.50
CA SER A 977 -36.96 26.56 4.32
C SER A 977 -37.64 27.52 5.30
N GLN A 978 -38.65 27.01 6.01
CA GLN A 978 -39.45 27.74 7.00
C GLN A 978 -39.00 27.46 8.45
N ALA A 979 -37.82 26.84 8.63
CA ALA A 979 -37.14 26.75 9.93
C ALA A 979 -36.70 28.14 10.43
N LYS A 980 -36.52 28.29 11.75
CA LYS A 980 -36.12 29.58 12.37
C LYS A 980 -34.60 29.74 12.47
N SER A 981 -33.92 28.64 12.79
CA SER A 981 -32.47 28.51 12.71
C SER A 981 -32.07 28.25 11.26
N GLU A 982 -30.92 28.75 10.82
CA GLU A 982 -30.44 28.50 9.45
C GLU A 982 -30.14 27.01 9.26
N VAL A 983 -30.69 26.42 8.19
CA VAL A 983 -30.40 25.08 7.70
C VAL A 983 -29.48 25.23 6.49
N THR A 984 -28.28 24.68 6.62
CA THR A 984 -27.24 24.62 5.57
C THR A 984 -27.00 23.19 5.08
N SER A 985 -27.58 22.20 5.74
CA SER A 985 -27.50 20.79 5.35
C SER A 985 -28.75 20.00 5.74
N VAL A 986 -29.07 18.97 4.97
CA VAL A 986 -30.20 18.05 5.17
C VAL A 986 -29.68 16.62 5.18
N GLN A 987 -30.09 15.84 6.17
CA GLN A 987 -29.69 14.44 6.31
C GLN A 987 -30.90 13.51 6.12
N LEU A 988 -30.79 12.58 5.17
CA LEU A 988 -31.80 11.59 4.79
C LEU A 988 -31.30 10.19 5.14
N THR A 989 -32.20 9.25 5.41
CA THR A 989 -31.80 7.83 5.55
C THR A 989 -31.60 7.19 4.18
N GLU A 990 -30.73 6.19 4.09
CA GLU A 990 -30.50 5.34 2.91
C GLU A 990 -31.83 4.79 2.36
N SER A 991 -32.62 4.15 3.22
CA SER A 991 -34.00 3.70 2.95
C SER A 991 -34.95 4.83 2.47
N THR A 992 -34.70 6.10 2.83
CA THR A 992 -35.47 7.23 2.29
C THR A 992 -35.03 7.57 0.87
N MET A 993 -33.72 7.55 0.60
CA MET A 993 -33.16 7.81 -0.73
C MET A 993 -33.55 6.74 -1.74
N GLU A 994 -33.47 5.44 -1.41
CA GLU A 994 -33.91 4.36 -2.30
C GLU A 994 -35.35 4.57 -2.81
N LYS A 995 -36.28 4.92 -1.91
CA LYS A 995 -37.70 5.15 -2.24
C LYS A 995 -37.91 6.44 -3.04
N LEU A 996 -37.11 7.48 -2.80
CA LEU A 996 -37.14 8.71 -3.59
C LEU A 996 -36.57 8.48 -5.00
N THR A 997 -35.49 7.70 -5.14
CA THR A 997 -34.96 7.26 -6.43
C THR A 997 -35.99 6.44 -7.20
N GLU A 998 -36.66 5.48 -6.54
CA GLU A 998 -37.74 4.69 -7.15
C GLU A 998 -38.93 5.56 -7.56
N ALA A 999 -39.28 6.59 -6.79
CA ALA A 999 -40.34 7.54 -7.15
C ALA A 999 -40.04 8.35 -8.42
N VAL A 1000 -38.77 8.63 -8.74
CA VAL A 1000 -38.34 9.43 -9.92
C VAL A 1000 -38.10 8.57 -11.17
N LYS A 1001 -38.47 7.28 -11.14
CA LYS A 1001 -38.48 6.44 -12.34
C LYS A 1001 -39.55 6.91 -13.34
N ALA A 1002 -39.25 6.77 -14.63
CA ALA A 1002 -40.03 7.39 -15.73
C ALA A 1002 -41.50 6.90 -15.86
N ASP A 1003 -41.82 5.77 -15.24
CA ASP A 1003 -43.16 5.19 -15.13
C ASP A 1003 -43.99 5.79 -13.97
N ASN A 1004 -43.35 6.38 -12.95
CA ASN A 1004 -44.01 7.01 -11.80
C ASN A 1004 -44.38 8.50 -12.01
N HIS A 1005 -44.05 9.06 -13.18
CA HIS A 1005 -44.38 10.45 -13.57
C HIS A 1005 -43.91 11.55 -12.59
N VAL A 1006 -42.79 11.33 -11.89
CA VAL A 1006 -42.07 12.36 -11.12
C VAL A 1006 -40.72 12.59 -11.79
N ASP A 1007 -40.36 13.85 -12.03
CA ASP A 1007 -39.13 14.22 -12.76
C ASP A 1007 -37.96 14.59 -11.83
N SER A 1008 -38.23 15.05 -10.61
CA SER A 1008 -37.21 15.50 -9.66
C SER A 1008 -37.65 15.46 -8.18
N VAL A 1009 -36.68 15.44 -7.28
CA VAL A 1009 -36.85 15.78 -5.85
C VAL A 1009 -36.26 17.16 -5.60
N GLU A 1010 -37.01 18.03 -4.93
CA GLU A 1010 -36.60 19.41 -4.62
C GLU A 1010 -36.47 19.60 -3.11
N ILE A 1011 -35.26 19.78 -2.61
CA ILE A 1011 -34.95 19.98 -1.19
C ILE A 1011 -34.76 21.49 -0.96
N LYS A 1012 -35.70 22.13 -0.26
CA LYS A 1012 -35.62 23.55 0.11
C LYS A 1012 -35.08 23.70 1.53
N MET A 1013 -33.89 24.30 1.63
CA MET A 1013 -33.29 24.71 2.90
C MET A 1013 -33.57 26.20 3.16
N THR A 1014 -33.20 26.76 4.31
CA THR A 1014 -33.38 28.20 4.55
C THR A 1014 -32.42 29.04 3.70
N ASN A 1015 -31.26 28.46 3.34
CA ASN A 1015 -30.15 29.15 2.69
C ASN A 1015 -30.03 28.86 1.18
N ALA A 1016 -30.69 27.79 0.69
CA ALA A 1016 -30.56 27.28 -0.67
C ALA A 1016 -31.77 26.41 -1.09
N THR A 1017 -31.84 26.04 -2.37
CA THR A 1017 -32.75 25.00 -2.86
C THR A 1017 -32.01 24.11 -3.85
N VAL A 1018 -31.98 22.81 -3.56
CA VAL A 1018 -31.33 21.78 -4.38
C VAL A 1018 -32.42 21.00 -5.12
N GLU A 1019 -32.24 20.79 -6.42
CA GLU A 1019 -33.11 19.92 -7.22
C GLU A 1019 -32.28 18.78 -7.79
N LEU A 1020 -32.70 17.55 -7.53
CA LEU A 1020 -32.04 16.32 -7.94
C LEU A 1020 -32.97 15.56 -8.90
N ASP A 1021 -32.49 15.20 -10.09
CA ASP A 1021 -33.17 14.25 -10.97
C ASP A 1021 -32.79 12.81 -10.61
N GLY A 1022 -33.41 11.80 -11.25
CA GLY A 1022 -33.16 10.39 -10.94
C GLY A 1022 -31.67 9.99 -11.00
N LYS A 1023 -30.87 10.57 -11.90
CA LYS A 1023 -29.43 10.29 -11.98
C LYS A 1023 -28.65 10.95 -10.86
N ALA A 1024 -29.02 12.18 -10.49
CA ALA A 1024 -28.42 12.86 -9.36
C ALA A 1024 -28.76 12.14 -8.03
N LEU A 1025 -29.97 11.59 -7.89
CA LEU A 1025 -30.32 10.71 -6.77
C LEU A 1025 -29.52 9.41 -6.79
N ASP A 1026 -29.39 8.72 -7.93
CA ASP A 1026 -28.56 7.52 -8.07
C ASP A 1026 -27.09 7.80 -7.68
N ALA A 1027 -26.49 8.88 -8.21
CA ALA A 1027 -25.09 9.23 -7.90
C ALA A 1027 -24.88 9.53 -6.40
N VAL A 1028 -25.79 10.31 -5.80
CA VAL A 1028 -25.76 10.64 -4.36
C VAL A 1028 -25.98 9.39 -3.48
N ALA A 1029 -26.81 8.44 -3.91
CA ALA A 1029 -27.04 7.20 -3.17
C ALA A 1029 -25.82 6.26 -3.23
N ASN A 1030 -25.15 6.14 -4.39
CA ASN A 1030 -23.98 5.28 -4.57
C ASN A 1030 -22.72 5.79 -3.86
N GLN A 1031 -22.66 7.06 -3.46
CA GLN A 1031 -21.56 7.66 -2.68
C GLN A 1031 -21.74 7.54 -1.15
N ALA A 1032 -22.73 6.78 -0.67
CA ALA A 1032 -23.11 6.75 0.74
C ALA A 1032 -22.27 5.79 1.61
N GLU A 1033 -21.28 6.31 2.34
CA GLU A 1033 -20.60 5.56 3.42
C GLU A 1033 -21.46 5.47 4.70
N GLY A 1034 -22.55 4.70 4.62
CA GLY A 1034 -23.40 4.30 5.75
C GLY A 1034 -24.84 4.83 5.72
N ASN A 1035 -25.64 4.38 6.68
CA ASN A 1035 -27.11 4.41 6.67
C ASN A 1035 -27.81 5.78 6.49
N ASN A 1036 -27.09 6.91 6.56
CA ASN A 1036 -27.65 8.26 6.47
C ASN A 1036 -26.78 9.17 5.57
N ILE A 1037 -27.34 9.63 4.46
CA ILE A 1037 -26.72 10.57 3.51
C ILE A 1037 -26.95 12.01 3.99
N LYS A 1038 -25.88 12.81 4.10
CA LYS A 1038 -25.96 14.24 4.46
C LYS A 1038 -25.60 15.14 3.27
N LEU A 1039 -26.60 15.81 2.73
CA LEU A 1039 -26.44 16.84 1.70
C LEU A 1039 -26.08 18.18 2.36
N VAL A 1040 -24.91 18.73 2.03
CA VAL A 1040 -24.41 20.02 2.55
C VAL A 1040 -24.39 21.06 1.42
N VAL A 1041 -24.80 22.29 1.71
CA VAL A 1041 -24.72 23.42 0.76
C VAL A 1041 -23.81 24.51 1.32
N GLU A 1042 -22.55 24.48 0.89
CA GLU A 1042 -21.47 25.34 1.42
C GLU A 1042 -21.54 26.80 0.94
N ASN A 1043 -22.34 27.10 -0.09
CA ASN A 1043 -22.45 28.46 -0.66
C ASN A 1043 -23.91 28.86 -0.91
N THR A 1044 -24.29 30.03 -0.40
CA THR A 1044 -25.64 30.59 -0.52
C THR A 1044 -25.90 31.20 -1.91
N GLN A 1045 -26.51 30.41 -2.80
CA GLN A 1045 -26.98 30.89 -4.11
C GLN A 1045 -28.51 30.80 -4.23
N THR A 1046 -29.13 31.92 -4.58
CA THR A 1046 -30.59 32.07 -4.72
C THR A 1046 -31.12 31.80 -6.14
N THR A 1047 -30.33 31.07 -6.95
CA THR A 1047 -30.65 30.69 -8.33
C THR A 1047 -30.38 29.21 -8.54
N LYS A 1048 -31.28 28.50 -9.27
CA LYS A 1048 -31.10 27.08 -9.59
C LYS A 1048 -29.72 26.81 -10.20
N LEU A 1049 -29.11 25.70 -9.80
CA LEU A 1049 -27.89 25.17 -10.41
C LEU A 1049 -28.06 25.08 -11.93
N ASN A 1050 -27.06 25.57 -12.66
CA ASN A 1050 -27.08 25.53 -14.12
C ASN A 1050 -26.65 24.15 -14.65
N THR A 1051 -26.92 23.86 -15.92
CA THR A 1051 -26.64 22.54 -16.53
C THR A 1051 -25.18 22.11 -16.39
N ALA A 1052 -24.21 23.03 -16.46
CA ALA A 1052 -22.80 22.67 -16.29
C ALA A 1052 -22.45 22.35 -14.82
N GLN A 1053 -23.19 22.87 -13.83
CA GLN A 1053 -23.05 22.47 -12.42
C GLN A 1053 -23.72 21.11 -12.16
N GLN A 1054 -24.82 20.81 -12.84
CA GLN A 1054 -25.47 19.49 -12.82
C GLN A 1054 -24.60 18.44 -13.52
N GLU A 1055 -23.94 18.79 -14.64
CA GLU A 1055 -22.96 17.96 -15.33
C GLU A 1055 -21.65 17.80 -14.52
N ALA A 1056 -21.26 18.79 -13.71
CA ALA A 1056 -20.13 18.66 -12.79
C ALA A 1056 -20.40 17.67 -11.63
N LEU A 1057 -21.64 17.59 -11.12
CA LEU A 1057 -22.03 16.51 -10.20
C LEU A 1057 -21.89 15.11 -10.84
N ASN A 1058 -22.02 15.01 -12.16
CA ASN A 1058 -21.82 13.76 -12.91
C ASN A 1058 -20.33 13.47 -13.23
N GLN A 1059 -19.36 14.21 -12.68
CA GLN A 1059 -17.92 13.94 -12.83
C GLN A 1059 -17.29 13.25 -11.61
N PHE A 1060 -18.08 12.97 -10.56
CA PHE A 1060 -17.66 12.16 -9.41
C PHE A 1060 -18.26 10.74 -9.52
N THR A 1061 -17.64 9.90 -10.35
CA THR A 1061 -17.87 8.46 -10.51
C THR A 1061 -16.56 7.73 -10.65
#